data_AF-G0R7M2-F1
#
_entry.id   AF-G0R7M2-F1
#
_cell.length_a   1.000
_cell.length_b   1.000
_cell.length_c   1.000
_cell.angle_alpha   90.00
_cell.angle_beta   90.00
_cell.angle_gamma   90.00
#
_symmetry.space_group_name_H-M   'P 1'
#
loop_
_entity.id
_entity.type
_entity.pdbx_description
1 polymer ?
#
loop_
_entity_poly.entity_id
_entity_poly.type
_entity_poly.pdbx_seq_one_letter_code
_entity_poly.pdbx_strand_id
1 'polypeptide(L)'
;MSLAVRGRRRPLQELLLPNGKRIIVTLPEDLEDIRRQYLNDEHAQVEVIVHGSLEHSEYLRQSRDHHEERRQLLREQHGPAFEEWELVHSQLASVNTELERLENHASGLYGNFGKFGYDAAVRTYSDEDPPIPSSHTSISGRVRGQHGQEAERRGETTKLFKRPVIRQWFHQGLLWRASEQTEVMAIELFLDLVYVGIIHSNGEHMAEEATARELLRFVITFVMTWKIWTDITLTLSWFETDDVVTRLEILFCMSCLIGFTTNMTHILVEDPAHNTYVQLVSFYLATRISTAVFYAIAACLLPMVKGAMLFQIMGIVAPTALWIASIHVNMPGRLGFIIPALALDMYSQVFSIRLFRYGQGQAPESRWKQRLGRMFEFYPAISIEHRVERMNAFVSLVLGYSVVAILFQSDGGYNINAFLGKAILALMQAFTFNWIYFDVDGSGVSLHAIRRSAVTAGLWDIAHLPFIMGYIVATAALSRLVLATDVPNTNPGQLAVSYRDSAEDQFGSGVRFFYCHGLAIALLSMAAISFSHEHKKPPTLRLHKNTRLANRIVACFIMFFLPMAHSLRSLDLISITLGLSIWVLIVELWGKSCTDDPFIGEKDGCCITYHANCKKDDLKRVNNSNRKQMNSEVLELGRGDKSAV
;
A
#
# COMPACT_ATOMS: atom_id res chain seq x y z
N MET A 1 -32.54 11.23 -26.08
CA MET A 1 -32.35 9.77 -26.16
C MET A 1 -31.33 9.37 -25.12
N SER A 2 -31.78 8.95 -23.94
CA SER A 2 -30.94 8.54 -22.81
C SER A 2 -30.68 7.03 -22.88
N LEU A 3 -29.43 6.65 -23.13
CA LEU A 3 -28.95 5.28 -22.90
C LEU A 3 -28.48 5.20 -21.44
N ALA A 4 -29.38 4.79 -20.56
CA ALA A 4 -29.06 4.50 -19.16
C ALA A 4 -28.17 3.25 -19.10
N VAL A 5 -27.03 3.40 -18.43
CA VAL A 5 -26.05 2.36 -18.16
C VAL A 5 -26.66 1.36 -17.18
N ARG A 6 -26.99 0.14 -17.65
CA ARG A 6 -27.35 -0.98 -16.78
C ARG A 6 -26.11 -1.42 -16.01
N GLY A 7 -26.00 -1.04 -14.74
CA GLY A 7 -25.05 -1.63 -13.80
C GLY A 7 -25.26 -3.14 -13.71
N ARG A 8 -24.18 -3.89 -13.45
CA ARG A 8 -24.26 -5.35 -13.19
C ARG A 8 -25.25 -5.58 -12.03
N ARG A 9 -26.45 -6.03 -12.37
CA ARG A 9 -27.52 -6.39 -11.43
C ARG A 9 -27.02 -7.50 -10.51
N ARG A 10 -27.31 -7.41 -9.22
CA ARG A 10 -27.21 -8.58 -8.33
C ARG A 10 -28.03 -9.71 -8.98
N PRO A 11 -27.53 -10.96 -8.97
CA PRO A 11 -28.30 -12.08 -9.49
C PRO A 11 -29.65 -12.12 -8.76
N LEU A 12 -30.73 -12.26 -9.53
CA LEU A 12 -32.08 -12.34 -8.99
C LEU A 12 -32.13 -13.53 -8.02
N GLN A 13 -32.55 -13.28 -6.79
CA GLN A 13 -32.74 -14.36 -5.84
C GLN A 13 -34.14 -14.92 -6.06
N GLU A 14 -34.19 -16.15 -6.55
CA GLU A 14 -35.43 -16.88 -6.79
C GLU A 14 -35.72 -17.81 -5.62
N LEU A 15 -36.93 -17.72 -5.08
CA LEU A 15 -37.47 -18.60 -4.06
C LEU A 15 -38.64 -19.37 -4.67
N LEU A 16 -38.68 -20.69 -4.48
CA LEU A 16 -39.79 -21.55 -4.89
C LEU A 16 -40.61 -21.90 -3.66
N LEU A 17 -41.88 -21.52 -3.66
CA LEU A 17 -42.81 -21.86 -2.60
C LEU A 17 -43.42 -23.27 -2.76
N PRO A 18 -43.96 -23.86 -1.68
CA PRO A 18 -44.53 -25.21 -1.69
C PRO A 18 -45.72 -25.39 -2.63
N ASN A 19 -46.44 -24.31 -2.93
CA ASN A 19 -47.57 -24.26 -3.85
C ASN A 19 -47.14 -24.13 -5.33
N GLY A 20 -45.84 -24.17 -5.63
CA GLY A 20 -45.30 -23.98 -6.98
C GLY A 20 -45.18 -22.51 -7.41
N LYS A 21 -45.51 -21.55 -6.52
CA LYS A 21 -45.38 -20.12 -6.78
C LYS A 21 -43.89 -19.74 -6.77
N ARG A 22 -43.45 -19.03 -7.81
CA ARG A 22 -42.07 -18.49 -7.89
C ARG A 22 -42.04 -17.08 -7.36
N ILE A 23 -41.14 -16.82 -6.44
CA ILE A 23 -40.93 -15.52 -5.84
C ILE A 23 -39.59 -14.98 -6.30
N ILE A 24 -39.63 -13.80 -6.93
CA ILE A 24 -38.44 -13.11 -7.40
C ILE A 24 -38.18 -11.95 -6.44
N VAL A 25 -37.04 -11.99 -5.75
CA VAL A 25 -36.65 -10.97 -4.78
C VAL A 25 -35.78 -9.93 -5.48
N THR A 26 -36.19 -8.66 -5.40
CA THR A 26 -35.58 -7.55 -6.15
C THR A 26 -35.27 -6.36 -5.24
N LEU A 27 -34.38 -5.46 -5.69
CA LEU A 27 -34.14 -4.20 -5.00
C LEU A 27 -35.30 -3.21 -5.26
N PRO A 28 -35.57 -2.26 -4.35
CA PRO A 28 -36.67 -1.30 -4.50
C PRO A 28 -36.67 -0.55 -5.83
N GLU A 29 -35.46 -0.25 -6.35
CA GLU A 29 -35.24 0.50 -7.58
C GLU A 29 -35.63 -0.27 -8.86
N ASP A 30 -35.56 -1.61 -8.84
CA ASP A 30 -35.83 -2.48 -10.00
C ASP A 30 -37.24 -3.10 -9.97
N LEU A 31 -38.05 -2.80 -8.94
CA LEU A 31 -39.33 -3.48 -8.70
C LEU A 31 -40.32 -3.30 -9.85
N GLU A 32 -40.52 -2.08 -10.35
CA GLU A 32 -41.46 -1.82 -11.43
C GLU A 32 -41.02 -2.43 -12.76
N ASP A 33 -39.71 -2.39 -13.05
CA ASP A 33 -39.15 -2.94 -14.28
C ASP A 33 -39.29 -4.47 -14.34
N ILE A 34 -39.02 -5.13 -13.21
CA ILE A 34 -39.13 -6.60 -13.11
C ILE A 34 -40.60 -7.02 -13.07
N ARG A 35 -41.47 -6.27 -12.39
CA ARG A 35 -42.91 -6.56 -12.39
C ARG A 35 -43.51 -6.47 -13.79
N ARG A 36 -43.08 -5.49 -14.61
CA ARG A 36 -43.46 -5.39 -16.03
C ARG A 36 -42.93 -6.54 -16.88
N GLN A 37 -41.75 -7.06 -16.57
CA GLN A 37 -41.13 -8.16 -17.29
C GLN A 37 -41.88 -9.49 -17.11
N TYR A 38 -42.45 -9.73 -15.94
CA TYR A 38 -43.16 -10.97 -15.58
C TYR A 38 -44.70 -10.83 -15.59
N LEU A 39 -45.23 -9.71 -16.09
CA LEU A 39 -46.67 -9.42 -16.15
C LEU A 39 -47.43 -10.24 -17.22
N ASN A 40 -46.71 -10.78 -18.22
CA ASN A 40 -47.29 -11.50 -19.36
C ASN A 40 -47.07 -13.03 -19.29
N ASP A 41 -46.50 -13.54 -18.21
CA ASP A 41 -46.20 -14.97 -18.06
C ASP A 41 -47.43 -15.69 -17.45
N GLU A 42 -48.46 -15.94 -18.26
CA GLU A 42 -49.74 -16.55 -17.81
C GLU A 42 -49.58 -17.98 -17.26
N HIS A 43 -48.42 -18.62 -17.47
CA HIS A 43 -48.18 -20.01 -17.10
C HIS A 43 -47.48 -20.21 -15.74
N ALA A 44 -47.00 -19.15 -15.09
CA ALA A 44 -46.38 -19.25 -13.76
C ALA A 44 -46.93 -18.17 -12.83
N GLN A 45 -47.44 -18.55 -11.65
CA GLN A 45 -47.75 -17.60 -10.59
C GLN A 45 -46.43 -17.02 -10.06
N VAL A 46 -45.94 -15.95 -10.71
CA VAL A 46 -44.70 -15.25 -10.35
C VAL A 46 -45.06 -14.00 -9.53
N GLU A 47 -44.49 -13.89 -8.34
CA GLU A 47 -44.65 -12.72 -7.47
C GLU A 47 -43.31 -12.06 -7.23
N VAL A 48 -43.26 -10.74 -7.43
CA VAL A 48 -42.02 -9.95 -7.34
C VAL A 48 -42.09 -9.13 -6.07
N ILE A 49 -41.13 -9.34 -5.17
CA ILE A 49 -41.11 -8.70 -3.84
C ILE A 49 -39.79 -7.99 -3.56
N VAL A 50 -39.84 -6.98 -2.69
CA VAL A 50 -38.66 -6.21 -2.29
C VAL A 50 -37.80 -7.00 -1.30
N HIS A 51 -36.49 -7.01 -1.54
CA HIS A 51 -35.51 -7.57 -0.63
C HIS A 51 -35.58 -6.90 0.75
N GLY A 52 -35.97 -7.70 1.76
CA GLY A 52 -36.01 -7.27 3.16
C GLY A 52 -37.35 -6.69 3.60
N SER A 53 -38.39 -6.77 2.75
CA SER A 53 -39.77 -6.50 3.17
C SER A 53 -40.25 -7.54 4.20
N LEU A 54 -41.34 -7.19 4.91
CA LEU A 54 -42.04 -8.13 5.80
C LEU A 54 -42.45 -9.40 5.03
N GLU A 55 -42.99 -9.23 3.83
CA GLU A 55 -43.35 -10.32 2.92
C GLU A 55 -42.15 -11.22 2.58
N HIS A 56 -40.98 -10.65 2.27
CA HIS A 56 -39.77 -11.44 2.01
C HIS A 56 -39.38 -12.32 3.21
N SER A 57 -39.49 -11.78 4.42
CA SER A 57 -39.20 -12.53 5.65
C SER A 57 -40.23 -13.65 5.91
N GLU A 58 -41.50 -13.42 5.58
CA GLU A 58 -42.57 -14.41 5.71
C GLU A 58 -42.41 -15.55 4.71
N TYR A 59 -42.10 -15.25 3.45
CA TYR A 59 -41.86 -16.28 2.44
C TYR A 59 -40.60 -17.11 2.71
N LEU A 60 -39.55 -16.50 3.27
CA LEU A 60 -38.37 -17.25 3.72
C LEU A 60 -38.70 -18.18 4.88
N ARG A 61 -39.53 -17.75 5.84
CA ARG A 61 -40.01 -18.63 6.92
C ARG A 61 -40.85 -19.77 6.37
N GLN A 62 -41.79 -19.48 5.47
CA GLN A 62 -42.63 -20.50 4.85
C GLN A 62 -41.81 -21.54 4.05
N SER A 63 -40.80 -21.09 3.29
CA SER A 63 -39.90 -21.97 2.56
C SER A 63 -39.06 -22.82 3.50
N ARG A 64 -38.51 -22.23 4.57
CA ARG A 64 -37.77 -22.97 5.60
C ARG A 64 -38.64 -24.04 6.26
N ASP A 65 -39.82 -23.67 6.72
CA ASP A 65 -40.72 -24.57 7.44
C ASP A 65 -41.15 -25.74 6.53
N HIS A 66 -41.38 -25.50 5.24
CA HIS A 66 -41.62 -26.55 4.25
C HIS A 66 -40.43 -27.50 4.06
N HIS A 67 -39.21 -26.95 3.98
CA HIS A 67 -38.00 -27.77 3.84
C HIS A 67 -37.72 -28.57 5.12
N GLU A 68 -38.00 -28.02 6.29
CA GLU A 68 -37.93 -28.73 7.57
C GLU A 68 -38.96 -29.86 7.64
N GLU A 69 -40.21 -29.61 7.25
CA GLU A 69 -41.26 -30.64 7.18
C GLU A 69 -40.88 -31.75 6.18
N ARG A 70 -40.40 -31.40 4.98
CA ARG A 70 -39.95 -32.37 3.98
C ARG A 70 -38.76 -33.18 4.47
N ARG A 71 -37.82 -32.55 5.19
CA ARG A 71 -36.70 -33.22 5.84
C ARG A 71 -37.19 -34.21 6.90
N GLN A 72 -38.21 -33.85 7.68
CA GLN A 72 -38.82 -34.73 8.67
C GLN A 72 -39.56 -35.91 8.02
N LEU A 73 -40.30 -35.68 6.94
CA LEU A 73 -40.93 -36.75 6.15
C LEU A 73 -39.89 -37.72 5.55
N LEU A 74 -38.77 -37.21 5.03
CA LEU A 74 -37.68 -38.05 4.54
C LEU A 74 -37.04 -38.86 5.67
N ARG A 75 -36.92 -38.28 6.86
CA ARG A 75 -36.47 -38.98 8.08
C ARG A 75 -37.42 -40.11 8.46
N GLU A 76 -38.74 -39.87 8.42
CA GLU A 76 -39.75 -40.88 8.70
C GLU A 76 -39.77 -42.00 7.64
N GLN A 77 -39.59 -41.66 6.36
CA GLN A 77 -39.60 -42.62 5.26
C GLN A 77 -38.34 -43.49 5.20
N HIS A 78 -37.17 -42.96 5.55
CA HIS A 78 -35.88 -43.65 5.32
C HIS A 78 -35.14 -43.97 6.63
N GLY A 79 -35.68 -43.54 7.78
CA GLY A 79 -35.26 -43.91 9.12
C GLY A 79 -33.74 -43.86 9.33
N PRO A 80 -33.08 -45.01 9.63
CA PRO A 80 -31.66 -45.04 9.98
C PRO A 80 -30.73 -44.62 8.84
N ALA A 81 -31.10 -44.86 7.58
CA ALA A 81 -30.26 -44.48 6.43
C ALA A 81 -30.20 -42.96 6.22
N PHE A 82 -31.28 -42.24 6.56
CA PHE A 82 -31.31 -40.78 6.50
C PHE A 82 -30.43 -40.15 7.59
N GLU A 83 -30.44 -40.74 8.80
CA GLU A 83 -29.60 -40.27 9.91
C GLU A 83 -28.11 -40.50 9.64
N GLU A 84 -27.76 -41.63 9.03
CA GLU A 84 -26.39 -41.90 8.59
C GLU A 84 -25.94 -40.92 7.50
N TRP A 85 -26.79 -40.66 6.50
CA TRP A 85 -26.50 -39.67 5.45
C TRP A 85 -26.29 -38.26 6.02
N GLU A 86 -27.15 -37.83 6.95
CA GLU A 86 -27.04 -36.52 7.59
C GLU A 86 -25.80 -36.41 8.48
N LEU A 87 -25.45 -37.49 9.20
CA LEU A 87 -24.23 -37.56 9.97
C LEU A 87 -23.00 -37.42 9.06
N VAL A 88 -22.92 -38.21 7.99
CA VAL A 88 -21.81 -38.16 7.02
C VAL A 88 -21.73 -36.78 6.37
N HIS A 89 -22.86 -36.19 5.98
CA HIS A 89 -22.88 -34.86 5.39
C HIS A 89 -22.40 -33.78 6.37
N SER A 90 -22.80 -33.86 7.64
CA SER A 90 -22.35 -32.93 8.68
C SER A 90 -20.84 -33.06 8.97
N GLN A 91 -20.31 -34.29 8.99
CA GLN A 91 -18.88 -34.56 9.15
C GLN A 91 -18.09 -34.00 7.97
N LEU A 92 -18.58 -34.21 6.74
CA LEU A 92 -17.93 -33.72 5.53
C LEU A 92 -17.94 -32.19 5.47
N ALA A 93 -19.04 -31.55 5.88
CA ALA A 93 -19.10 -30.08 6.03
C ALA A 93 -18.12 -29.55 7.08
N SER A 94 -17.97 -30.26 8.22
CA SER A 94 -17.00 -29.92 9.26
C SER A 94 -15.55 -30.05 8.78
N VAL A 95 -15.23 -31.12 8.05
CA VAL A 95 -13.88 -31.34 7.50
C VAL A 95 -13.57 -30.28 6.44
N ASN A 96 -14.52 -29.94 5.57
CA ASN A 96 -14.34 -28.86 4.60
C ASN A 96 -14.09 -27.51 5.28
N THR A 97 -14.78 -27.20 6.38
CA THR A 97 -14.53 -25.96 7.13
C THR A 97 -13.19 -25.95 7.86
N GLU A 98 -12.69 -27.10 8.31
CA GLU A 98 -11.32 -27.21 8.84
C GLU A 98 -10.25 -27.07 7.76
N LEU A 99 -10.46 -27.68 6.58
CA LEU A 99 -9.58 -27.51 5.42
C LEU A 99 -9.52 -26.04 4.99
N GLU A 100 -10.67 -25.36 4.90
CA GLU A 100 -10.70 -23.92 4.63
C GLU A 100 -9.96 -23.12 5.72
N ARG A 101 -10.06 -23.50 7.00
CA ARG A 101 -9.31 -22.83 8.08
C ARG A 101 -7.81 -23.06 7.97
N LEU A 102 -7.37 -24.26 7.59
CA LEU A 102 -5.96 -24.58 7.40
C LEU A 102 -5.38 -23.85 6.18
N GLU A 103 -6.13 -23.78 5.08
CA GLU A 103 -5.78 -22.98 3.90
C GLU A 103 -5.69 -21.48 4.25
N ASN A 104 -6.61 -20.98 5.09
CA ASN A 104 -6.57 -19.60 5.59
C ASN A 104 -5.47 -19.34 6.64
N HIS A 105 -4.99 -20.36 7.37
CA HIS A 105 -3.83 -20.22 8.25
C HIS A 105 -2.52 -20.21 7.47
N ALA A 106 -2.46 -21.06 6.45
CA ALA A 106 -1.43 -21.04 5.42
C ALA A 106 -1.36 -19.65 4.76
N SER A 107 -2.49 -19.05 4.40
CA SER A 107 -2.54 -17.76 3.67
C SER A 107 -1.97 -16.55 4.43
N GLY A 108 -1.77 -16.63 5.75
CA GLY A 108 -1.03 -15.62 6.52
C GLY A 108 0.46 -15.54 6.16
N LEU A 109 1.07 -16.68 5.80
CA LEU A 109 2.43 -16.75 5.26
C LEU A 109 2.44 -16.64 3.72
N TYR A 110 1.48 -17.24 3.02
CA TYR A 110 1.42 -17.22 1.55
C TYR A 110 0.99 -15.88 0.96
N GLY A 111 0.18 -15.08 1.67
CA GLY A 111 -0.17 -13.71 1.26
C GLY A 111 1.06 -12.80 1.12
N ASN A 112 2.15 -13.10 1.84
CA ASN A 112 3.42 -12.40 1.68
C ASN A 112 4.22 -12.84 0.44
N PHE A 113 4.04 -14.07 -0.06
CA PHE A 113 4.76 -14.59 -1.23
C PHE A 113 3.99 -14.43 -2.56
N GLY A 114 2.65 -14.54 -2.52
CA GLY A 114 1.79 -14.18 -3.65
C GLY A 114 1.98 -12.72 -4.07
N LYS A 115 2.30 -11.84 -3.11
CA LYS A 115 2.71 -10.44 -3.31
C LYS A 115 3.94 -10.26 -4.21
N PHE A 116 4.79 -11.28 -4.36
CA PHE A 116 5.97 -11.28 -5.23
C PHE A 116 5.80 -12.14 -6.49
N GLY A 117 4.59 -12.62 -6.78
CA GLY A 117 4.31 -13.47 -7.95
C GLY A 117 4.74 -14.93 -7.80
N TYR A 118 5.02 -15.38 -6.59
CA TYR A 118 5.26 -16.80 -6.29
C TYR A 118 3.98 -17.43 -5.76
N ASP A 119 3.19 -17.98 -6.67
CA ASP A 119 2.05 -18.81 -6.30
C ASP A 119 2.51 -20.28 -6.27
N ALA A 120 2.39 -20.92 -5.11
CA ALA A 120 2.76 -22.33 -4.95
C ALA A 120 1.85 -23.28 -5.75
N ALA A 121 0.74 -22.77 -6.33
CA ALA A 121 -0.04 -23.48 -7.33
C ALA A 121 0.71 -23.70 -8.66
N VAL A 122 1.87 -23.06 -8.85
CA VAL A 122 2.72 -23.22 -10.03
C VAL A 122 3.80 -24.28 -9.78
N ARG A 123 3.42 -25.51 -10.16
CA ARG A 123 4.22 -26.70 -10.52
C ARG A 123 4.57 -27.71 -9.41
N THR A 124 3.90 -28.85 -9.51
CA THR A 124 4.57 -30.09 -9.91
C THR A 124 3.84 -30.68 -11.11
N TYR A 125 4.50 -30.71 -12.27
CA TYR A 125 4.13 -31.67 -13.32
C TYR A 125 4.42 -33.06 -12.75
N SER A 126 3.38 -33.81 -12.42
CA SER A 126 3.44 -35.26 -12.43
C SER A 126 2.68 -35.71 -13.66
N ASP A 127 3.40 -36.27 -14.63
CA ASP A 127 2.82 -37.10 -15.67
C ASP A 127 2.01 -38.21 -15.01
N GLU A 128 0.69 -38.17 -15.15
CA GLU A 128 -0.22 -39.32 -15.32
C GLU A 128 -1.67 -38.79 -15.44
N ASP A 129 -2.48 -39.49 -16.22
CA ASP A 129 -3.67 -39.04 -16.95
C ASP A 129 -4.74 -38.23 -16.19
N PRO A 130 -5.52 -37.35 -16.88
CA PRO A 130 -6.65 -36.67 -16.27
C PRO A 130 -7.82 -37.63 -16.01
N PRO A 131 -8.43 -37.65 -14.81
CA PRO A 131 -9.71 -38.33 -14.63
C PRO A 131 -10.86 -37.49 -15.19
N ILE A 132 -11.76 -38.18 -15.88
CA ILE A 132 -13.00 -37.69 -16.49
C ILE A 132 -13.89 -37.04 -15.41
N PRO A 133 -14.48 -35.84 -15.64
CA PRO A 133 -15.38 -35.23 -14.68
C PRO A 133 -16.73 -35.94 -14.74
N SER A 134 -17.07 -36.68 -13.68
CA SER A 134 -18.45 -37.10 -13.44
C SER A 134 -19.20 -35.97 -12.73
N SER A 135 -20.35 -35.66 -13.32
CA SER A 135 -21.41 -34.82 -12.81
C SER A 135 -21.83 -35.21 -11.39
N HIS A 136 -22.08 -34.22 -10.52
CA HIS A 136 -23.34 -34.02 -9.79
C HIS A 136 -23.20 -33.01 -8.62
N THR A 137 -23.89 -31.88 -8.76
CA THR A 137 -24.67 -31.11 -7.75
C THR A 137 -24.00 -30.51 -6.48
N SER A 138 -23.76 -29.20 -6.58
CA SER A 138 -24.20 -28.10 -5.68
C SER A 138 -23.99 -28.18 -4.16
N ILE A 139 -23.02 -27.41 -3.64
CA ILE A 139 -23.07 -26.85 -2.27
C ILE A 139 -22.53 -25.41 -2.25
N SER A 140 -23.44 -24.46 -1.98
CA SER A 140 -23.31 -23.29 -1.11
C SER A 140 -22.18 -22.24 -1.32
N GLY A 141 -22.47 -21.25 -2.17
CA GLY A 141 -22.93 -19.93 -1.69
C GLY A 141 -21.95 -18.89 -1.10
N ARG A 142 -20.72 -19.22 -0.65
CA ARG A 142 -19.83 -18.19 -0.04
C ARG A 142 -18.38 -18.11 -0.51
N VAL A 143 -17.92 -19.03 -1.37
CA VAL A 143 -16.53 -19.05 -1.87
C VAL A 143 -16.40 -18.60 -3.34
N ARG A 144 -17.51 -18.20 -3.99
CA ARG A 144 -17.55 -17.83 -5.41
C ARG A 144 -16.82 -16.52 -5.76
N GLY A 145 -16.35 -15.75 -4.77
CA GLY A 145 -15.68 -14.48 -5.02
C GLY A 145 -14.23 -14.61 -5.52
N GLN A 146 -13.51 -15.64 -5.08
CA GLN A 146 -12.05 -15.69 -5.25
C GLN A 146 -11.62 -16.69 -6.35
N HIS A 147 -12.19 -17.89 -6.37
CA HIS A 147 -11.87 -18.89 -7.41
C HIS A 147 -12.60 -18.69 -8.76
N GLY A 148 -13.70 -17.94 -8.80
CA GLY A 148 -14.42 -17.69 -10.06
C GLY A 148 -13.66 -16.77 -11.02
N GLN A 149 -12.93 -15.78 -10.51
CA GLN A 149 -12.28 -14.76 -11.34
C GLN A 149 -10.91 -15.21 -11.89
N GLU A 150 -10.13 -16.00 -11.14
CA GLU A 150 -8.88 -16.56 -11.68
C GLU A 150 -9.13 -17.69 -12.69
N ALA A 151 -10.18 -18.49 -12.49
CA ALA A 151 -10.60 -19.47 -13.49
C ALA A 151 -11.16 -18.81 -14.78
N GLU A 152 -11.85 -17.67 -14.68
CA GLU A 152 -12.27 -16.87 -15.86
C GLU A 152 -11.07 -16.19 -16.57
N ARG A 153 -10.05 -15.74 -15.83
CA ARG A 153 -8.83 -15.14 -16.43
C ARG A 153 -7.92 -16.16 -17.12
N ARG A 154 -8.03 -17.45 -16.83
CA ARG A 154 -7.23 -18.52 -17.46
C ARG A 154 -7.48 -18.73 -18.98
N GLY A 155 -8.28 -17.88 -19.62
CA GLY A 155 -8.50 -17.90 -21.08
C GLY A 155 -8.62 -16.54 -21.76
N GLU A 156 -8.42 -15.41 -21.07
CA GLU A 156 -8.56 -14.09 -21.70
C GLU A 156 -7.27 -13.65 -22.39
N THR A 157 -7.33 -13.42 -23.70
CA THR A 157 -6.22 -12.88 -24.48
C THR A 157 -5.97 -11.42 -24.09
N THR A 158 -4.70 -11.06 -23.85
CA THR A 158 -4.31 -9.67 -23.63
C THR A 158 -4.65 -8.86 -24.88
N LYS A 159 -5.55 -7.88 -24.73
CA LYS A 159 -6.00 -7.05 -25.85
C LYS A 159 -4.87 -6.11 -26.29
N LEU A 160 -4.74 -5.85 -27.58
CA LEU A 160 -3.78 -4.86 -28.08
C LEU A 160 -4.12 -3.46 -27.57
N PHE A 161 -5.40 -3.09 -27.62
CA PHE A 161 -5.92 -1.83 -27.10
C PHE A 161 -7.25 -2.10 -26.39
N LYS A 162 -7.38 -1.60 -25.16
CA LYS A 162 -8.62 -1.59 -24.39
C LYS A 162 -8.95 -0.13 -24.11
N ARG A 163 -10.23 0.24 -24.24
CA ARG A 163 -10.67 1.58 -23.83
C ARG A 163 -10.31 1.76 -22.35
N PRO A 164 -9.65 2.87 -21.94
CA PRO A 164 -9.29 3.07 -20.54
C PRO A 164 -10.53 2.98 -19.65
N VAL A 165 -10.44 2.20 -18.58
CA VAL A 165 -11.51 2.04 -17.59
C VAL A 165 -11.02 2.60 -16.26
N ILE A 166 -11.86 3.42 -15.62
CA ILE A 166 -11.54 4.03 -14.34
C ILE A 166 -11.89 3.05 -13.23
N ARG A 167 -10.93 2.74 -12.36
CA ARG A 167 -11.08 1.79 -11.25
C ARG A 167 -12.14 2.25 -10.23
N GLN A 168 -12.18 3.55 -9.95
CA GLN A 168 -13.12 4.16 -9.00
C GLN A 168 -13.22 5.67 -9.19
N TRP A 169 -14.35 6.27 -8.82
CA TRP A 169 -14.58 7.71 -8.94
C TRP A 169 -15.52 8.24 -7.87
N PHE A 170 -15.40 9.53 -7.58
CA PHE A 170 -16.37 10.27 -6.78
C PHE A 170 -17.47 10.85 -7.67
N HIS A 171 -18.72 10.69 -7.23
CA HIS A 171 -19.88 11.34 -7.82
C HIS A 171 -20.87 11.72 -6.72
N GLN A 172 -21.26 12.99 -6.66
CA GLN A 172 -22.21 13.53 -5.66
C GLN A 172 -21.87 13.16 -4.20
N GLY A 173 -20.58 13.14 -3.86
CA GLY A 173 -20.11 12.78 -2.51
C GLY A 173 -20.09 11.28 -2.21
N LEU A 174 -20.54 10.43 -3.14
CA LEU A 174 -20.45 8.97 -3.05
C LEU A 174 -19.22 8.45 -3.81
N LEU A 175 -18.56 7.44 -3.24
CA LEU A 175 -17.45 6.73 -3.86
C LEU A 175 -17.99 5.50 -4.60
N TRP A 176 -17.79 5.47 -5.92
CA TRP A 176 -18.11 4.32 -6.75
C TRP A 176 -16.83 3.54 -7.00
N ARG A 177 -16.82 2.25 -6.64
CA ARG A 177 -15.64 1.37 -6.75
C ARG A 177 -16.00 0.15 -7.60
N ALA A 178 -15.10 -0.25 -8.50
CA ALA A 178 -15.20 -1.53 -9.19
C ALA A 178 -15.16 -2.69 -8.16
N SER A 179 -15.87 -3.78 -8.45
CA SER A 179 -15.97 -4.94 -7.54
C SER A 179 -14.67 -5.76 -7.46
N GLU A 180 -13.73 -5.52 -8.35
CA GLU A 180 -12.50 -6.29 -8.49
C GLU A 180 -11.44 -5.82 -7.49
N GLN A 181 -10.72 -6.77 -6.88
CA GLN A 181 -9.61 -6.44 -5.99
C GLN A 181 -8.49 -5.80 -6.83
N THR A 182 -8.02 -4.64 -6.36
CA THR A 182 -6.95 -3.88 -7.01
C THR A 182 -5.62 -4.33 -6.43
N GLU A 183 -5.17 -5.50 -6.87
CA GLU A 183 -3.83 -6.00 -6.53
C GLU A 183 -2.74 -5.21 -7.25
N VAL A 184 -1.58 -5.07 -6.61
CA VAL A 184 -0.40 -4.42 -7.20
C VAL A 184 0.16 -5.33 -8.28
N MET A 185 0.21 -4.85 -9.52
CA MET A 185 0.72 -5.66 -10.62
C MET A 185 2.25 -5.79 -10.58
N ALA A 186 2.80 -6.92 -11.06
CA ALA A 186 4.26 -7.14 -11.11
C ALA A 186 5.02 -6.03 -11.87
N ILE A 187 4.41 -5.43 -12.90
CA ILE A 187 4.99 -4.31 -13.65
C ILE A 187 5.16 -3.04 -12.79
N GLU A 188 4.27 -2.84 -11.82
CA GLU A 188 4.32 -1.72 -10.88
C GLU A 188 5.51 -1.89 -9.93
N LEU A 189 5.71 -3.09 -9.39
CA LEU A 189 6.85 -3.41 -8.55
C LEU A 189 8.18 -3.35 -9.33
N PHE A 190 8.18 -3.82 -10.59
CA PHE A 190 9.33 -3.70 -11.48
C PHE A 190 9.74 -2.25 -11.72
N LEU A 191 8.76 -1.35 -11.95
CA LEU A 191 9.01 0.09 -12.06
C LEU A 191 9.65 0.66 -10.80
N ASP A 192 9.15 0.29 -9.63
CA ASP A 192 9.70 0.76 -8.37
C ASP A 192 11.15 0.34 -8.20
N LEU A 193 11.48 -0.91 -8.57
CA LEU A 193 12.85 -1.41 -8.50
C LEU A 193 13.81 -0.62 -9.40
N VAL A 194 13.41 -0.37 -10.66
CA VAL A 194 14.19 0.47 -11.58
C VAL A 194 14.39 1.88 -11.00
N TYR A 195 13.31 2.46 -10.47
CA TYR A 195 13.34 3.78 -9.89
C TYR A 195 14.26 3.89 -8.67
N VAL A 196 14.24 2.89 -7.77
CA VAL A 196 15.13 2.85 -6.60
C VAL A 196 16.60 2.81 -7.02
N GLY A 197 16.95 2.05 -8.07
CA GLY A 197 18.31 2.06 -8.61
C GLY A 197 18.75 3.44 -9.10
N ILE A 198 17.85 4.18 -9.76
CA ILE A 198 18.14 5.53 -10.29
C ILE A 198 18.41 6.53 -9.18
N ILE A 199 17.52 6.62 -8.18
CA ILE A 199 17.68 7.59 -7.10
C ILE A 199 18.90 7.28 -6.23
N HIS A 200 19.25 5.99 -6.09
CA HIS A 200 20.46 5.60 -5.39
C HIS A 200 21.72 5.97 -6.16
N SER A 201 21.77 5.68 -7.48
CA SER A 201 22.87 6.10 -8.34
C SER A 201 23.06 7.63 -8.33
N ASN A 202 21.97 8.39 -8.34
CA ASN A 202 22.01 9.85 -8.21
C ASN A 202 22.62 10.31 -6.87
N GLY A 203 22.29 9.59 -5.78
CA GLY A 203 22.81 9.85 -4.44
C GLY A 203 24.30 9.54 -4.30
N GLU A 204 24.76 8.39 -4.83
CA GLU A 204 26.17 8.02 -4.83
C GLU A 204 27.03 9.08 -5.51
N HIS A 205 26.62 9.56 -6.70
CA HIS A 205 27.36 10.62 -7.41
C HIS A 205 27.42 11.93 -6.60
N MET A 206 26.35 12.27 -5.88
CA MET A 206 26.33 13.45 -5.00
C MET A 206 27.27 13.28 -3.80
N ALA A 207 27.46 12.06 -3.29
CA ALA A 207 28.35 11.79 -2.16
C ALA A 207 29.84 11.82 -2.54
N GLU A 208 30.18 11.62 -3.83
CA GLU A 208 31.57 11.73 -4.32
C GLU A 208 32.11 13.14 -4.16
N GLU A 209 31.30 14.13 -4.51
CA GLU A 209 31.63 15.55 -4.41
C GLU A 209 30.63 16.22 -3.47
N ALA A 210 30.74 15.94 -2.17
CA ALA A 210 29.79 16.39 -1.15
C ALA A 210 29.79 17.93 -0.93
N THR A 211 29.23 18.67 -1.89
CA THR A 211 29.19 20.12 -1.96
C THR A 211 27.75 20.63 -2.08
N ALA A 212 27.53 21.91 -1.75
CA ALA A 212 26.20 22.52 -1.92
C ALA A 212 25.74 22.57 -3.39
N ARG A 213 26.68 22.65 -4.34
CA ARG A 213 26.38 22.62 -5.79
C ARG A 213 25.85 21.25 -6.20
N GLU A 214 26.47 20.18 -5.73
CA GLU A 214 26.01 18.80 -5.98
C GLU A 214 24.71 18.48 -5.26
N LEU A 215 24.51 19.00 -4.05
CA LEU A 215 23.23 18.89 -3.36
C LEU A 215 22.11 19.56 -4.17
N LEU A 216 22.35 20.74 -4.74
CA LEU A 216 21.38 21.42 -5.60
C LEU A 216 21.05 20.59 -6.84
N ARG A 217 22.07 20.03 -7.51
CA ARG A 217 21.90 19.12 -8.65
C ARG A 217 21.01 17.94 -8.26
N PHE A 218 21.36 17.26 -7.17
CA PHE A 218 20.64 16.12 -6.63
C PHE A 218 19.17 16.45 -6.32
N VAL A 219 18.90 17.57 -5.64
CA VAL A 219 17.52 17.99 -5.32
C VAL A 219 16.70 18.23 -6.59
N ILE A 220 17.26 18.91 -7.59
CA ILE A 220 16.57 19.16 -8.87
C ILE A 220 16.25 17.83 -9.55
N THR A 221 17.24 16.97 -9.74
CA THR A 221 17.06 15.69 -10.46
C THR A 221 16.16 14.73 -9.71
N PHE A 222 16.26 14.68 -8.37
CA PHE A 222 15.42 13.85 -7.52
C PHE A 222 13.95 14.28 -7.56
N VAL A 223 13.65 15.58 -7.54
CA VAL A 223 12.25 16.05 -7.64
C VAL A 223 11.67 15.78 -9.02
N MET A 224 12.47 15.89 -10.08
CA MET A 224 12.04 15.53 -11.44
C MET A 224 11.71 14.04 -11.56
N THR A 225 12.58 13.15 -11.08
CA THR A 225 12.30 11.72 -11.09
C THR A 225 11.11 11.39 -10.20
N TRP A 226 11.00 12.02 -9.02
CA TRP A 226 9.86 11.84 -8.12
C TRP A 226 8.54 12.19 -8.78
N LYS A 227 8.54 13.25 -9.60
CA LYS A 227 7.37 13.64 -10.37
C LYS A 227 6.96 12.58 -11.38
N ILE A 228 7.92 12.01 -12.12
CA ILE A 228 7.67 10.91 -13.08
C ILE A 228 7.06 9.72 -12.35
N TRP A 229 7.67 9.28 -11.24
CA TRP A 229 7.17 8.15 -10.47
C TRP A 229 5.77 8.38 -9.90
N THR A 230 5.52 9.59 -9.38
CA THR A 230 4.21 9.98 -8.83
C THR A 230 3.13 9.95 -9.92
N ASP A 231 3.45 10.41 -11.13
CA ASP A 231 2.49 10.43 -12.24
C ASP A 231 2.17 9.05 -12.79
N ILE A 232 3.18 8.18 -12.93
CA ILE A 232 2.94 6.81 -13.33
C ILE A 232 2.09 6.11 -12.27
N THR A 233 2.46 6.23 -10.99
CA THR A 233 1.71 5.64 -9.87
C THR A 233 0.26 6.15 -9.81
N LEU A 234 0.04 7.44 -10.08
CA LEU A 234 -1.30 8.03 -10.12
C LEU A 234 -2.11 7.49 -11.30
N THR A 235 -1.51 7.44 -12.49
CA THR A 235 -2.17 6.89 -13.69
C THR A 235 -2.59 5.44 -13.50
N LEU A 236 -1.69 4.59 -12.97
CA LEU A 236 -1.98 3.18 -12.67
C LEU A 236 -2.99 3.01 -11.52
N SER A 237 -3.08 4.01 -10.62
CA SER A 237 -4.09 4.02 -9.57
C SER A 237 -5.49 4.37 -10.09
N TRP A 238 -5.59 5.17 -11.15
CA TRP A 238 -6.87 5.59 -11.73
C TRP A 238 -7.39 4.63 -12.79
N PHE A 239 -6.52 4.12 -13.66
CA PHE A 239 -6.90 3.35 -14.83
C PHE A 239 -6.48 1.89 -14.72
N GLU A 240 -7.31 0.99 -15.26
CA GLU A 240 -6.93 -0.41 -15.51
C GLU A 240 -5.91 -0.50 -16.66
N THR A 241 -4.94 -1.41 -16.52
CA THR A 241 -3.80 -1.57 -17.46
C THR A 241 -3.71 -3.00 -17.99
N ASP A 242 -4.74 -3.42 -18.71
CA ASP A 242 -4.88 -4.80 -19.22
C ASP A 242 -4.52 -4.95 -20.70
N ASP A 243 -4.03 -3.88 -21.33
CA ASP A 243 -3.73 -3.83 -22.76
C ASP A 243 -2.25 -3.57 -23.07
N VAL A 244 -1.85 -3.97 -24.28
CA VAL A 244 -0.46 -3.85 -24.75
C VAL A 244 -0.05 -2.39 -24.94
N VAL A 245 -0.93 -1.53 -25.45
CA VAL A 245 -0.62 -0.11 -25.68
C VAL A 245 -0.24 0.59 -24.38
N THR A 246 -1.03 0.42 -23.32
CA THR A 246 -0.72 1.01 -22.01
C THR A 246 0.61 0.46 -21.46
N ARG A 247 0.92 -0.83 -21.66
CA ARG A 247 2.22 -1.41 -21.25
C ARG A 247 3.39 -0.84 -22.07
N LEU A 248 3.20 -0.61 -23.37
CA LEU A 248 4.21 0.03 -24.22
C LEU A 248 4.42 1.49 -23.84
N GLU A 249 3.39 2.20 -23.39
CA GLU A 249 3.54 3.55 -22.86
C GLU A 249 4.35 3.59 -21.57
N ILE A 250 4.09 2.66 -20.64
CA ILE A 250 4.89 2.51 -19.42
C ILE A 250 6.35 2.21 -19.78
N LEU A 251 6.58 1.29 -20.74
CA LEU A 251 7.92 0.98 -21.24
C LEU A 251 8.60 2.22 -21.85
N PHE A 252 7.88 3.01 -22.64
CA PHE A 252 8.40 4.27 -23.19
C PHE A 252 8.80 5.23 -22.08
N CYS A 253 7.97 5.40 -21.05
CA CYS A 253 8.30 6.23 -19.89
C CYS A 253 9.55 5.72 -19.16
N MET A 254 9.69 4.41 -18.99
CA MET A 254 10.90 3.79 -18.42
C MET A 254 12.15 4.02 -19.30
N SER A 255 12.03 3.90 -20.62
CA SER A 255 13.13 4.20 -21.55
C SER A 255 13.57 5.66 -21.46
N CYS A 256 12.63 6.60 -21.41
CA CYS A 256 12.95 8.01 -21.20
C CYS A 256 13.56 8.25 -19.82
N LEU A 257 13.12 7.54 -18.79
CA LEU A 257 13.68 7.65 -17.44
C LEU A 257 15.14 7.15 -17.39
N ILE A 258 15.49 6.10 -18.15
CA ILE A 258 16.89 5.67 -18.34
C ILE A 258 17.68 6.77 -19.06
N GLY A 259 17.16 7.31 -20.16
CA GLY A 259 17.79 8.43 -20.88
C GLY A 259 17.97 9.68 -20.03
N PHE A 260 17.03 9.98 -19.13
CA PHE A 260 17.15 11.04 -18.13
C PHE A 260 18.32 10.75 -17.18
N THR A 261 18.38 9.52 -16.66
CA THR A 261 19.37 9.10 -15.65
C THR A 261 20.80 9.18 -16.18
N THR A 262 21.03 8.78 -17.43
CA THR A 262 22.37 8.84 -18.04
C THR A 262 22.89 10.26 -18.26
N ASN A 263 22.02 11.27 -18.16
CA ASN A 263 22.34 12.68 -18.39
C ASN A 263 22.30 13.52 -17.09
N MET A 264 22.18 12.91 -15.90
CA MET A 264 21.91 13.63 -14.64
C MET A 264 23.12 14.26 -13.94
N THR A 265 24.34 13.89 -14.31
CA THR A 265 25.57 14.26 -13.59
C THR A 265 26.09 15.64 -14.00
N HIS A 266 26.15 15.94 -15.30
CA HIS A 266 26.81 17.15 -15.81
C HIS A 266 25.87 18.32 -16.12
N ILE A 267 24.70 18.38 -15.47
CA ILE A 267 23.68 19.41 -15.79
C ILE A 267 24.05 20.84 -15.36
N LEU A 268 24.93 20.97 -14.36
CA LEU A 268 25.40 22.26 -13.83
C LEU A 268 26.76 22.70 -14.40
N VAL A 269 27.36 21.90 -15.30
CA VAL A 269 28.65 22.21 -15.93
C VAL A 269 28.51 23.39 -16.88
N GLU A 270 29.42 24.36 -16.84
CA GLU A 270 29.31 25.57 -17.67
C GLU A 270 29.75 25.36 -19.12
N ASP A 271 30.65 24.41 -19.36
CA ASP A 271 31.13 24.07 -20.70
C ASP A 271 30.00 23.43 -21.54
N PRO A 272 29.57 24.07 -22.66
CA PRO A 272 28.51 23.54 -23.52
C PRO A 272 28.81 22.16 -24.11
N ALA A 273 30.09 21.80 -24.31
CA ALA A 273 30.46 20.50 -24.88
C ALA A 273 30.18 19.33 -23.93
N HIS A 274 30.23 19.58 -22.62
CA HIS A 274 30.06 18.59 -21.57
C HIS A 274 28.75 18.78 -20.77
N ASN A 275 27.97 19.83 -21.06
CA ASN A 275 26.70 20.09 -20.40
C ASN A 275 25.60 19.16 -20.94
N THR A 276 25.00 18.36 -20.07
CA THR A 276 23.94 17.39 -20.40
C THR A 276 22.53 17.87 -20.07
N TYR A 277 22.35 19.15 -19.72
CA TYR A 277 21.08 19.71 -19.26
C TYR A 277 19.98 19.60 -20.31
N VAL A 278 20.30 19.90 -21.58
CA VAL A 278 19.32 19.87 -22.67
C VAL A 278 18.80 18.45 -22.89
N GLN A 279 19.70 17.46 -22.90
CA GLN A 279 19.37 16.06 -23.02
C GLN A 279 18.49 15.60 -21.85
N LEU A 280 18.88 15.93 -20.62
CA LEU A 280 18.11 15.61 -19.41
C LEU A 280 16.69 16.18 -19.46
N VAL A 281 16.55 17.48 -19.75
CA VAL A 281 15.24 18.13 -19.84
C VAL A 281 14.43 17.58 -21.02
N SER A 282 15.08 17.20 -22.13
CA SER A 282 14.37 16.63 -23.29
C SER A 282 13.72 15.28 -22.96
N PHE A 283 14.45 14.39 -22.28
CA PHE A 283 13.89 13.12 -21.80
C PHE A 283 12.79 13.32 -20.75
N TYR A 284 12.98 14.27 -19.83
CA TYR A 284 11.93 14.65 -18.89
C TYR A 284 10.68 15.11 -19.63
N LEU A 285 10.79 16.10 -20.52
CA LEU A 285 9.67 16.63 -21.30
C LEU A 285 8.99 15.56 -22.17
N ALA A 286 9.74 14.61 -22.73
CA ALA A 286 9.17 13.49 -23.47
C ALA A 286 8.20 12.67 -22.60
N THR A 287 8.58 12.36 -21.35
CA THR A 287 7.67 11.70 -20.39
C THR A 287 6.45 12.57 -20.08
N ARG A 288 6.65 13.87 -19.82
CA ARG A 288 5.56 14.82 -19.50
C ARG A 288 4.54 14.89 -20.64
N ILE A 289 5.02 15.03 -21.87
CA ILE A 289 4.19 15.13 -23.07
C ILE A 289 3.47 13.79 -23.32
N SER A 290 4.14 12.65 -23.16
CA SER A 290 3.49 11.33 -23.26
C SER A 290 2.32 11.20 -22.28
N THR A 291 2.53 11.53 -21.01
CA THR A 291 1.47 11.52 -20.00
C THR A 291 0.34 12.50 -20.33
N ALA A 292 0.65 13.68 -20.86
CA ALA A 292 -0.37 14.63 -21.30
C ALA A 292 -1.18 14.11 -22.49
N VAL A 293 -0.54 13.42 -23.44
CA VAL A 293 -1.20 12.75 -24.57
C VAL A 293 -2.13 11.64 -24.07
N PHE A 294 -1.68 10.81 -23.13
CA PHE A 294 -2.52 9.80 -22.50
C PHE A 294 -3.74 10.41 -21.82
N TYR A 295 -3.57 11.47 -21.02
CA TYR A 295 -4.70 12.17 -20.42
C TYR A 295 -5.62 12.83 -21.46
N ALA A 296 -5.09 13.30 -22.60
CA ALA A 296 -5.90 13.84 -23.69
C ALA A 296 -6.73 12.72 -24.36
N ILE A 297 -6.13 11.57 -24.62
CA ILE A 297 -6.83 10.38 -25.14
C ILE A 297 -7.92 9.95 -24.13
N ALA A 298 -7.60 9.86 -22.84
CA ALA A 298 -8.56 9.53 -21.80
C ALA A 298 -9.69 10.57 -21.71
N ALA A 299 -9.40 11.87 -21.84
CA ALA A 299 -10.41 12.94 -21.86
C ALA A 299 -11.37 12.85 -23.05
N CYS A 300 -10.87 12.43 -24.21
CA CYS A 300 -11.66 12.21 -25.42
C CYS A 300 -12.51 10.95 -25.32
N LEU A 301 -11.92 9.84 -24.84
CA LEU A 301 -12.59 8.56 -24.73
C LEU A 301 -13.54 8.49 -23.53
N LEU A 302 -13.34 9.28 -22.48
CA LEU A 302 -14.17 9.30 -21.27
C LEU A 302 -14.66 10.73 -20.97
N PRO A 303 -15.70 11.20 -21.70
CA PRO A 303 -16.25 12.55 -21.51
C PRO A 303 -16.68 12.84 -20.07
N MET A 304 -17.04 11.80 -19.32
CA MET A 304 -17.45 11.85 -17.91
C MET A 304 -16.40 12.52 -17.01
N VAL A 305 -15.11 12.22 -17.20
CA VAL A 305 -14.00 12.76 -16.37
C VAL A 305 -13.16 13.80 -17.09
N LYS A 306 -13.67 14.34 -18.20
CA LYS A 306 -12.94 15.27 -19.06
C LYS A 306 -12.38 16.47 -18.31
N GLY A 307 -13.13 17.04 -17.37
CA GLY A 307 -12.68 18.19 -16.57
C GLY A 307 -11.46 17.87 -15.70
N ALA A 308 -11.46 16.70 -15.04
CA ALA A 308 -10.32 16.24 -14.25
C ALA A 308 -9.08 15.99 -15.13
N MET A 309 -9.24 15.36 -16.29
CA MET A 309 -8.13 15.10 -17.22
C MET A 309 -7.56 16.41 -17.82
N LEU A 310 -8.41 17.35 -18.23
CA LEU A 310 -7.96 18.66 -18.73
C LEU A 310 -7.15 19.42 -17.67
N PHE A 311 -7.52 19.31 -16.40
CA PHE A 311 -6.78 19.93 -15.33
C PHE A 311 -5.38 19.32 -15.15
N GLN A 312 -5.26 18.00 -15.26
CA GLN A 312 -3.95 17.34 -15.26
C GLN A 312 -3.10 17.78 -16.44
N ILE A 313 -3.69 17.92 -17.63
CA ILE A 313 -2.98 18.44 -18.82
C ILE A 313 -2.49 19.87 -18.59
N MET A 314 -3.34 20.77 -18.05
CA MET A 314 -2.92 22.13 -17.72
C MET A 314 -1.77 22.15 -16.70
N GLY A 315 -1.83 21.27 -15.71
CA GLY A 315 -0.76 21.05 -14.73
C GLY A 315 0.55 20.52 -15.33
N ILE A 316 0.53 20.00 -16.55
CA ILE A 316 1.72 19.56 -17.29
C ILE A 316 2.22 20.66 -18.24
N VAL A 317 1.31 21.30 -18.99
CA VAL A 317 1.65 22.30 -20.00
C VAL A 317 2.34 23.52 -19.39
N ALA A 318 1.86 23.99 -18.23
CA ALA A 318 2.43 25.17 -17.58
C ALA A 318 3.90 24.96 -17.14
N PRO A 319 4.27 23.89 -16.39
CA PRO A 319 5.67 23.56 -16.12
C PRO A 319 6.46 23.27 -17.40
N THR A 320 5.88 22.62 -18.40
CA THR A 320 6.55 22.30 -19.66
C THR A 320 7.07 23.55 -20.36
N ALA A 321 6.28 24.63 -20.40
CA ALA A 321 6.71 25.91 -20.96
C ALA A 321 7.93 26.50 -20.21
N LEU A 322 7.94 26.40 -18.87
CA LEU A 322 9.07 26.87 -18.06
C LEU A 322 10.32 26.01 -18.25
N TRP A 323 10.18 24.69 -18.37
CA TRP A 323 11.29 23.80 -18.69
C TRP A 323 11.88 24.10 -20.07
N ILE A 324 11.07 24.36 -21.08
CA ILE A 324 11.54 24.79 -22.41
C ILE A 324 12.25 26.16 -22.31
N ALA A 325 11.70 27.11 -21.57
CA ALA A 325 12.33 28.42 -21.36
C ALA A 325 13.70 28.27 -20.67
N SER A 326 13.82 27.35 -19.71
CA SER A 326 15.06 27.12 -18.96
C SER A 326 16.23 26.65 -19.83
N ILE A 327 15.97 25.99 -20.97
CA ILE A 327 17.01 25.54 -21.92
C ILE A 327 17.74 26.74 -22.54
N HIS A 328 17.04 27.85 -22.74
CA HIS A 328 17.55 29.04 -23.42
C HIS A 328 18.31 30.00 -22.49
N VAL A 329 18.46 29.65 -21.21
CA VAL A 329 19.04 30.51 -20.18
C VAL A 329 20.23 29.82 -19.53
N ASN A 330 21.32 30.56 -19.33
CA ASN A 330 22.54 30.08 -18.66
C ASN A 330 22.40 30.13 -17.13
N MET A 331 23.23 29.35 -16.44
CA MET A 331 23.37 29.45 -14.98
C MET A 331 23.97 30.83 -14.61
N PRO A 332 23.58 31.45 -13.48
CA PRO A 332 22.59 31.01 -12.49
C PRO A 332 21.14 31.38 -12.84
N GLY A 333 20.90 32.22 -13.85
CA GLY A 333 19.55 32.72 -14.22
C GLY A 333 18.55 31.61 -14.56
N ARG A 334 19.05 30.47 -15.05
CA ARG A 334 18.29 29.24 -15.30
C ARG A 334 17.46 28.77 -14.09
N LEU A 335 17.98 28.95 -12.86
CA LEU A 335 17.27 28.59 -11.63
C LEU A 335 15.95 29.35 -11.46
N GLY A 336 15.85 30.57 -12.02
CA GLY A 336 14.63 31.37 -12.02
C GLY A 336 13.47 30.70 -12.78
N PHE A 337 13.75 29.76 -13.68
CA PHE A 337 12.74 28.96 -14.39
C PHE A 337 12.58 27.57 -13.77
N ILE A 338 13.67 26.94 -13.36
CA ILE A 338 13.67 25.59 -12.76
C ILE A 338 12.84 25.57 -11.46
N ILE A 339 13.09 26.50 -10.53
CA ILE A 339 12.44 26.45 -9.21
C ILE A 339 10.91 26.62 -9.32
N PRO A 340 10.38 27.60 -10.08
CA PRO A 340 8.94 27.67 -10.33
C PRO A 340 8.39 26.45 -11.08
N ALA A 341 9.13 25.88 -12.04
CA ALA A 341 8.70 24.69 -12.76
C ALA A 341 8.53 23.49 -11.82
N LEU A 342 9.52 23.23 -10.96
CA LEU A 342 9.47 22.18 -9.94
C LEU A 342 8.33 22.41 -8.94
N ALA A 343 8.11 23.65 -8.49
CA ALA A 343 7.01 23.97 -7.59
C ALA A 343 5.65 23.71 -8.24
N LEU A 344 5.45 24.11 -9.49
CA LEU A 344 4.22 23.84 -10.22
C LEU A 344 4.02 22.33 -10.44
N ASP A 345 5.06 21.61 -10.83
CA ASP A 345 5.03 20.16 -10.96
C ASP A 345 4.60 19.51 -9.63
N MET A 346 5.24 19.87 -8.51
CA MET A 346 4.96 19.28 -7.20
C MET A 346 3.57 19.60 -6.64
N TYR A 347 3.11 20.85 -6.76
CA TYR A 347 1.88 21.31 -6.12
C TYR A 347 0.65 21.30 -7.03
N SER A 348 0.80 20.97 -8.32
CA SER A 348 -0.30 20.85 -9.28
C SER A 348 -1.44 19.97 -8.77
N GLN A 349 -1.13 18.81 -8.19
CA GLN A 349 -2.13 17.86 -7.69
C GLN A 349 -2.89 18.39 -6.47
N VAL A 350 -2.20 19.08 -5.55
CA VAL A 350 -2.84 19.72 -4.38
C VAL A 350 -3.80 20.81 -4.84
N PHE A 351 -3.40 21.57 -5.87
CA PHE A 351 -4.25 22.57 -6.48
C PHE A 351 -5.48 21.94 -7.15
N SER A 352 -5.33 20.82 -7.87
CA SER A 352 -6.45 20.04 -8.44
C SER A 352 -7.49 19.64 -7.38
N ILE A 353 -7.02 19.07 -6.27
CA ILE A 353 -7.89 18.58 -5.19
C ILE A 353 -8.58 19.76 -4.48
N ARG A 354 -7.87 20.86 -4.22
CA ARG A 354 -8.47 22.06 -3.63
C ARG A 354 -9.56 22.65 -4.53
N LEU A 355 -9.31 22.70 -5.83
CA LEU A 355 -10.28 23.20 -6.80
C LEU A 355 -11.52 22.29 -6.90
N PHE A 356 -11.31 20.97 -6.91
CA PHE A 356 -12.39 19.99 -6.84
C PHE A 356 -13.26 20.19 -5.59
N ARG A 357 -12.64 20.33 -4.41
CA ARG A 357 -13.35 20.57 -3.14
C ARG A 357 -14.07 21.92 -3.13
N TYR A 358 -13.50 22.96 -3.73
CA TYR A 358 -14.17 24.24 -3.89
C TYR A 358 -15.42 24.14 -4.79
N GLY A 359 -15.31 23.40 -5.89
CA GLY A 359 -16.43 23.12 -6.81
C GLY A 359 -17.57 22.37 -6.15
N GLN A 360 -17.27 21.42 -5.24
CA GLN A 360 -18.27 20.62 -4.51
C GLN A 360 -18.68 21.19 -3.12
N GLY A 361 -18.03 22.26 -2.63
CA GLY A 361 -18.27 22.80 -1.28
C GLY A 361 -19.59 23.57 -1.12
N GLN A 362 -19.99 23.86 0.12
CA GLN A 362 -21.23 24.59 0.46
C GLN A 362 -21.13 26.13 0.29
N ALA A 363 -20.09 26.65 -0.38
CA ALA A 363 -19.86 28.09 -0.56
C ALA A 363 -20.97 28.79 -1.41
N PRO A 364 -21.18 30.11 -1.28
CA PRO A 364 -22.22 30.83 -2.03
C PRO A 364 -22.11 30.65 -3.55
N GLU A 365 -23.25 30.56 -4.22
CA GLU A 365 -23.32 30.24 -5.65
C GLU A 365 -22.80 31.39 -6.53
N SER A 366 -21.54 31.29 -6.95
CA SER A 366 -20.97 32.10 -8.04
C SER A 366 -21.09 31.36 -9.37
N ARG A 367 -21.25 32.08 -10.49
CA ARG A 367 -21.25 31.51 -11.86
C ARG A 367 -20.03 30.62 -12.12
N TRP A 368 -18.88 30.97 -11.54
CA TRP A 368 -17.66 30.19 -11.64
C TRP A 368 -17.76 28.85 -10.90
N LYS A 369 -18.39 28.82 -9.72
CA LYS A 369 -18.60 27.61 -8.93
C LYS A 369 -19.48 26.62 -9.68
N GLN A 370 -20.55 27.08 -10.31
CA GLN A 370 -21.45 26.20 -11.07
C GLN A 370 -20.77 25.59 -12.31
N ARG A 371 -19.91 26.36 -12.98
CA ARG A 371 -19.12 25.88 -14.13
C ARG A 371 -18.06 24.86 -13.70
N LEU A 372 -17.36 25.13 -12.59
CA LEU A 372 -16.40 24.21 -11.98
C LEU A 372 -17.07 22.94 -11.46
N GLY A 373 -18.22 23.05 -10.79
CA GLY A 373 -18.99 21.92 -10.27
C GLY A 373 -19.40 20.95 -11.38
N ARG A 374 -19.85 21.46 -12.54
CA ARG A 374 -20.14 20.61 -13.71
C ARG A 374 -18.90 19.94 -14.29
N MET A 375 -17.76 20.64 -14.34
CA MET A 375 -16.51 20.05 -14.84
C MET A 375 -15.97 18.95 -13.93
N PHE A 376 -16.25 19.03 -12.63
CA PHE A 376 -15.75 18.15 -11.57
C PHE A 376 -16.87 17.31 -10.94
N GLU A 377 -17.95 17.07 -11.67
CA GLU A 377 -19.06 16.23 -11.23
C GLU A 377 -18.62 14.78 -11.02
N PHE A 378 -17.70 14.33 -11.86
CA PHE A 378 -17.01 13.05 -11.74
C PHE A 378 -15.50 13.29 -11.59
N TYR A 379 -14.92 12.72 -10.54
CA TYR A 379 -13.48 12.81 -10.29
C TYR A 379 -12.90 11.43 -10.03
N PRO A 380 -11.86 11.00 -10.77
CA PRO A 380 -11.19 9.73 -10.52
C PRO A 380 -10.69 9.65 -9.08
N ALA A 381 -11.12 8.64 -8.35
CA ALA A 381 -10.74 8.43 -6.97
C ALA A 381 -9.55 7.47 -6.90
N ILE A 382 -8.72 7.60 -5.86
CA ILE A 382 -7.55 6.74 -5.65
C ILE A 382 -7.88 5.73 -4.56
N SER A 383 -7.49 4.46 -4.77
CA SER A 383 -7.69 3.39 -3.81
C SER A 383 -6.69 3.64 -2.71
N ILE A 384 -7.20 3.91 -1.52
CA ILE A 384 -6.36 4.25 -0.37
C ILE A 384 -5.48 3.04 -0.04
N GLU A 385 -6.04 1.83 -0.13
CA GLU A 385 -5.31 0.59 0.11
C GLU A 385 -4.16 0.44 -0.88
N HIS A 386 -4.46 0.53 -2.19
CA HIS A 386 -3.46 0.42 -3.26
C HIS A 386 -2.36 1.47 -3.13
N ARG A 387 -2.73 2.73 -2.85
CA ARG A 387 -1.78 3.82 -2.75
C ARG A 387 -0.85 3.69 -1.55
N VAL A 388 -1.39 3.28 -0.40
CA VAL A 388 -0.59 3.01 0.79
C VAL A 388 0.32 1.81 0.55
N GLU A 389 -0.19 0.76 -0.10
CA GLU A 389 0.61 -0.41 -0.43
C GLU A 389 1.77 -0.10 -1.37
N ARG A 390 1.52 0.66 -2.45
CA ARG A 390 2.55 1.17 -3.38
C ARG A 390 3.62 1.98 -2.66
N MET A 391 3.22 2.93 -1.81
CA MET A 391 4.17 3.74 -1.04
C MET A 391 5.00 2.87 -0.08
N ASN A 392 4.36 1.92 0.60
CA ASN A 392 5.02 1.01 1.53
C ASN A 392 6.00 0.07 0.81
N ALA A 393 5.61 -0.51 -0.34
CA ALA A 393 6.51 -1.32 -1.17
C ALA A 393 7.72 -0.49 -1.64
N PHE A 394 7.48 0.74 -2.07
CA PHE A 394 8.52 1.65 -2.48
C PHE A 394 9.50 1.99 -1.34
N VAL A 395 9.00 2.35 -0.16
CA VAL A 395 9.83 2.60 1.03
C VAL A 395 10.63 1.36 1.43
N SER A 396 10.04 0.16 1.40
CA SER A 396 10.77 -1.09 1.64
C SER A 396 11.93 -1.27 0.68
N LEU A 397 11.73 -0.99 -0.61
CA LEU A 397 12.78 -1.09 -1.62
C LEU A 397 13.90 -0.06 -1.39
N VAL A 398 13.57 1.18 -1.03
CA VAL A 398 14.57 2.22 -0.70
C VAL A 398 15.42 1.80 0.49
N LEU A 399 14.78 1.34 1.57
CA LEU A 399 15.47 0.85 2.76
C LEU A 399 16.34 -0.39 2.43
N GLY A 400 15.83 -1.32 1.63
CA GLY A 400 16.57 -2.50 1.19
C GLY A 400 17.77 -2.17 0.31
N TYR A 401 17.61 -1.26 -0.67
CA TYR A 401 18.70 -0.89 -1.57
C TYR A 401 19.82 -0.13 -0.84
N SER A 402 19.51 0.57 0.26
CA SER A 402 20.56 1.17 1.10
C SER A 402 21.54 0.15 1.69
N VAL A 403 21.13 -1.12 1.81
CA VAL A 403 22.04 -2.21 2.21
C VAL A 403 23.03 -2.53 1.09
N VAL A 404 22.64 -2.38 -0.18
CA VAL A 404 23.54 -2.58 -1.32
C VAL A 404 24.65 -1.52 -1.34
N ALA A 405 24.32 -0.29 -0.95
CA ALA A 405 25.26 0.85 -0.89
C ALA A 405 26.49 0.61 -0.02
N ILE A 406 26.31 -0.15 1.06
CA ILE A 406 27.33 -0.37 2.09
C ILE A 406 28.12 -1.67 1.87
N LEU A 407 27.80 -2.42 0.81
CA LEU A 407 28.54 -3.61 0.45
C LEU A 407 29.87 -3.22 -0.18
N PHE A 408 30.92 -3.92 0.23
CA PHE A 408 32.24 -3.85 -0.38
C PHE A 408 32.77 -5.26 -0.61
N GLN A 409 33.71 -5.42 -1.54
CA GLN A 409 34.35 -6.70 -1.82
C GLN A 409 35.75 -6.78 -1.20
N SER A 410 36.09 -7.95 -0.65
CA SER A 410 37.41 -8.20 -0.06
C SER A 410 38.34 -8.90 -1.06
N ASP A 411 39.63 -8.53 -1.06
CA ASP A 411 40.68 -9.10 -1.91
C ASP A 411 41.42 -10.30 -1.27
N GLY A 412 40.86 -10.89 -0.21
CA GLY A 412 41.46 -11.98 0.56
C GLY A 412 42.16 -11.54 1.86
N GLY A 413 42.65 -12.51 2.64
CA GLY A 413 43.25 -12.27 3.97
C GLY A 413 42.23 -11.87 5.04
N TYR A 414 41.02 -12.46 4.98
CA TYR A 414 39.85 -12.05 5.75
C TYR A 414 40.08 -12.09 7.27
N ASN A 415 40.23 -10.91 7.86
CA ASN A 415 40.15 -10.66 9.29
C ASN A 415 38.92 -9.78 9.55
N ILE A 416 38.28 -9.94 10.71
CA ILE A 416 37.22 -9.03 11.16
C ILE A 416 37.85 -7.63 11.27
N ASN A 417 37.55 -6.77 10.30
CA ASN A 417 38.15 -5.45 10.15
C ASN A 417 37.14 -4.35 10.45
N ALA A 418 37.63 -3.12 10.60
CA ALA A 418 36.78 -1.98 10.93
C ALA A 418 35.81 -1.63 9.79
N PHE A 419 36.15 -1.94 8.53
CA PHE A 419 35.23 -1.79 7.38
C PHE A 419 33.95 -2.62 7.58
N LEU A 420 34.11 -3.90 7.93
CA LEU A 420 32.98 -4.79 8.22
C LEU A 420 32.18 -4.29 9.43
N GLY A 421 32.86 -3.85 10.49
CA GLY A 421 32.19 -3.27 11.67
C GLY A 421 31.30 -2.08 11.31
N LYS A 422 31.81 -1.12 10.53
CA LYS A 422 31.04 0.03 10.04
C LYS A 422 29.85 -0.39 9.17
N ALA A 423 30.04 -1.37 8.28
CA ALA A 423 28.97 -1.91 7.45
C ALA A 423 27.87 -2.61 8.27
N ILE A 424 28.22 -3.38 9.31
CA ILE A 424 27.23 -4.01 10.20
C ILE A 424 26.43 -2.94 10.97
N LEU A 425 27.09 -1.90 11.49
CA LEU A 425 26.40 -0.80 12.16
C LEU A 425 25.46 -0.06 11.20
N ALA A 426 25.88 0.13 9.94
CA ALA A 426 25.04 0.69 8.89
C ALA A 426 23.82 -0.19 8.57
N LEU A 427 23.98 -1.52 8.52
CA LEU A 427 22.86 -2.45 8.37
C LEU A 427 21.88 -2.36 9.55
N MET A 428 22.39 -2.30 10.78
CA MET A 428 21.57 -2.09 11.98
C MET A 428 20.80 -0.77 11.93
N GLN A 429 21.42 0.28 11.37
CA GLN A 429 20.80 1.59 11.18
C GLN A 429 19.61 1.50 10.19
N ALA A 430 19.80 0.84 9.05
CA ALA A 430 18.74 0.62 8.06
C ALA A 430 17.59 -0.23 8.63
N PHE A 431 17.93 -1.31 9.35
CA PHE A 431 16.96 -2.16 10.03
C PHE A 431 16.14 -1.39 11.08
N THR A 432 16.78 -0.50 11.84
CA THR A 432 16.10 0.34 12.84
C THR A 432 15.08 1.28 12.17
N PHE A 433 15.45 1.92 11.05
CA PHE A 433 14.52 2.78 10.30
C PHE A 433 13.35 2.00 9.71
N ASN A 434 13.61 0.79 9.20
CA ASN A 434 12.55 -0.12 8.73
C ASN A 434 11.56 -0.45 9.85
N TRP A 435 12.08 -0.81 11.03
CA TRP A 435 11.26 -1.16 12.18
C TRP A 435 10.39 0.02 12.66
N ILE A 436 10.96 1.23 12.73
CA ILE A 436 10.20 2.43 13.09
C ILE A 436 9.10 2.70 12.06
N TYR A 437 9.39 2.59 10.76
CA TYR A 437 8.42 2.89 9.71
C TYR A 437 7.25 1.90 9.70
N PHE A 438 7.53 0.59 9.66
CA PHE A 438 6.49 -0.43 9.47
C PHE A 438 5.78 -0.84 10.75
N ASP A 439 6.51 -1.21 11.80
CA ASP A 439 5.87 -1.77 12.99
C ASP A 439 5.53 -0.71 14.04
N VAL A 440 6.30 0.38 14.13
CA VAL A 440 5.98 1.45 15.08
C VAL A 440 4.92 2.38 14.49
N ASP A 441 5.20 3.02 13.36
CA ASP A 441 4.32 4.03 12.76
C ASP A 441 3.19 3.41 11.93
N GLY A 442 3.40 2.23 11.34
CA GLY A 442 2.39 1.54 10.51
C GLY A 442 1.38 0.70 11.30
N SER A 443 1.68 0.27 12.53
CA SER A 443 0.80 -0.64 13.27
C SER A 443 -0.11 0.07 14.29
N GLY A 444 -1.33 -0.44 14.44
CA GLY A 444 -2.32 0.13 15.35
C GLY A 444 -2.97 1.43 14.84
N VAL A 445 -2.89 1.70 13.54
CA VAL A 445 -3.57 2.83 12.89
C VAL A 445 -5.09 2.59 12.92
N SER A 446 -5.84 3.48 13.58
CA SER A 446 -7.31 3.46 13.59
C SER A 446 -7.88 4.19 12.37
N LEU A 447 -7.30 5.34 12.01
CA LEU A 447 -7.69 6.14 10.86
C LEU A 447 -6.46 6.60 10.10
N HIS A 448 -6.32 6.13 8.86
CA HIS A 448 -5.23 6.52 7.97
C HIS A 448 -5.32 8.02 7.61
N ALA A 449 -4.17 8.65 7.37
CA ALA A 449 -4.06 10.09 7.13
C ALA A 449 -4.87 10.55 5.92
N ILE A 450 -4.92 9.73 4.87
CA ILE A 450 -5.71 9.97 3.65
C ILE A 450 -7.21 10.00 3.95
N ARG A 451 -7.70 9.16 4.87
CA ARG A 451 -9.13 9.11 5.26
C ARG A 451 -9.50 10.21 6.25
N ARG A 452 -8.54 10.67 7.06
CA ARG A 452 -8.78 11.63 8.15
C ARG A 452 -9.15 13.03 7.65
N SER A 453 -8.33 13.61 6.78
CA SER A 453 -8.57 14.95 6.23
C SER A 453 -7.68 15.20 5.00
N ALA A 454 -8.04 16.18 4.16
CA ALA A 454 -7.18 16.56 3.03
C ALA A 454 -5.83 17.15 3.47
N VAL A 455 -5.78 17.81 4.64
CA VAL A 455 -4.54 18.38 5.17
C VAL A 455 -3.60 17.27 5.62
N THR A 456 -4.11 16.28 6.36
CA THR A 456 -3.31 15.12 6.77
C THR A 456 -2.91 14.25 5.60
N ALA A 457 -3.76 14.10 4.58
CA ALA A 457 -3.41 13.42 3.33
C ALA A 457 -2.25 14.12 2.62
N GLY A 458 -2.33 15.45 2.48
CA GLY A 458 -1.26 16.25 1.87
C GLY A 458 0.03 16.23 2.68
N LEU A 459 -0.05 16.28 4.01
CA LEU A 459 1.12 16.14 4.88
C LEU A 459 1.76 14.76 4.74
N TRP A 460 0.96 13.68 4.74
CA TRP A 460 1.45 12.33 4.52
C TRP A 460 2.17 12.24 3.17
N ASP A 461 1.57 12.71 2.08
CA ASP A 461 2.20 12.72 0.76
C ASP A 461 3.51 13.51 0.69
N ILE A 462 3.46 14.76 1.16
CA ILE A 462 4.60 15.68 1.08
C ILE A 462 5.74 15.22 1.98
N ALA A 463 5.46 14.57 3.12
CA ALA A 463 6.48 14.12 4.05
C ALA A 463 7.27 12.89 3.56
N HIS A 464 6.73 12.07 2.64
CA HIS A 464 7.50 10.95 2.07
C HIS A 464 8.65 11.41 1.17
N LEU A 465 8.49 12.53 0.46
CA LEU A 465 9.54 13.09 -0.38
C LEU A 465 10.82 13.44 0.41
N PRO A 466 10.81 14.32 1.43
CA PRO A 466 11.99 14.63 2.23
C PRO A 466 12.45 13.44 3.07
N PHE A 467 11.55 12.52 3.45
CA PHE A 467 11.95 11.27 4.09
C PHE A 467 12.91 10.48 3.19
N ILE A 468 12.48 10.17 1.97
CA ILE A 468 13.22 9.31 1.04
C ILE A 468 14.46 10.04 0.52
N MET A 469 14.33 11.33 0.20
CA MET A 469 15.45 12.16 -0.23
C MET A 469 16.52 12.27 0.85
N GLY A 470 16.13 12.60 2.09
CA GLY A 470 17.05 12.71 3.22
C GLY A 470 17.72 11.38 3.55
N TYR A 471 16.96 10.28 3.50
CA TYR A 471 17.50 8.94 3.72
C TYR A 471 18.53 8.56 2.66
N ILE A 472 18.28 8.82 1.37
CA ILE A 472 19.25 8.55 0.30
C ILE A 472 20.51 9.39 0.42
N VAL A 473 20.38 10.67 0.75
CA VAL A 473 21.53 11.55 1.03
C VAL A 473 22.38 10.98 2.18
N ALA A 474 21.72 10.49 3.22
CA ALA A 474 22.40 9.85 4.34
C ALA A 474 23.08 8.53 3.95
N THR A 475 22.41 7.66 3.20
CA THR A 475 22.95 6.34 2.86
C THR A 475 24.09 6.42 1.86
N ALA A 476 24.04 7.38 0.93
CA ALA A 476 25.14 7.66 0.01
C ALA A 476 26.35 8.27 0.75
N ALA A 477 26.11 9.13 1.75
CA ALA A 477 27.20 9.58 2.62
C ALA A 477 27.76 8.42 3.47
N LEU A 478 26.89 7.51 3.91
CA LEU A 478 27.27 6.35 4.71
C LEU A 478 28.16 5.37 3.95
N SER A 479 27.96 5.15 2.65
CA SER A 479 28.84 4.31 1.83
C SER A 479 30.28 4.82 1.87
N ARG A 480 30.48 6.14 1.77
CA ARG A 480 31.78 6.81 1.94
C ARG A 480 32.34 6.67 3.37
N LEU A 481 31.50 6.81 4.40
CA LEU A 481 31.93 6.63 5.79
C LEU A 481 32.38 5.20 6.10
N VAL A 482 31.72 4.20 5.50
CA VAL A 482 32.09 2.79 5.65
C VAL A 482 33.49 2.54 5.12
N LEU A 483 33.84 3.12 3.97
CA LEU A 483 35.14 2.96 3.31
C LEU A 483 36.26 3.87 3.87
N ALA A 484 35.98 4.74 4.84
CA ALA A 484 37.00 5.59 5.44
C ALA A 484 38.06 4.78 6.23
N THR A 485 39.33 5.20 6.18
CA THR A 485 40.47 4.51 6.83
C THR A 485 40.98 5.20 8.11
N ASP A 486 40.13 6.02 8.72
CA ASP A 486 40.42 6.86 9.89
C ASP A 486 40.42 6.13 11.25
N VAL A 487 40.28 4.80 11.25
CA VAL A 487 40.15 3.96 12.45
C VAL A 487 41.19 2.85 12.42
N PRO A 488 41.76 2.40 13.56
CA PRO A 488 42.64 1.24 13.56
C PRO A 488 41.98 0.02 12.91
N ASN A 489 42.79 -0.86 12.30
CA ASN A 489 42.31 -2.05 11.59
C ASN A 489 41.50 -1.76 10.29
N THR A 490 41.81 -0.64 9.62
CA THR A 490 41.43 -0.38 8.23
C THR A 490 42.66 -0.46 7.33
N ASN A 491 42.88 -1.60 6.67
CA ASN A 491 43.94 -1.73 5.67
C ASN A 491 43.32 -1.70 4.26
N PRO A 492 43.58 -0.66 3.44
CA PRO A 492 43.05 -0.58 2.06
C PRO A 492 43.40 -1.79 1.19
N GLY A 493 44.54 -2.46 1.45
CA GLY A 493 44.94 -3.66 0.72
C GLY A 493 43.96 -4.82 0.85
N GLN A 494 43.13 -4.85 1.89
CA GLN A 494 42.09 -5.88 2.08
C GLN A 494 40.84 -5.66 1.22
N LEU A 495 40.65 -4.45 0.68
CA LEU A 495 39.56 -4.13 -0.24
C LEU A 495 39.94 -4.56 -1.65
N ALA A 496 38.96 -5.02 -2.42
CA ALA A 496 39.11 -5.28 -3.85
C ALA A 496 39.51 -4.00 -4.59
N VAL A 497 40.25 -4.15 -5.69
CA VAL A 497 40.89 -3.04 -6.42
C VAL A 497 39.91 -1.90 -6.73
N SER A 498 38.67 -2.21 -7.10
CA SER A 498 37.63 -1.22 -7.44
C SER A 498 37.21 -0.31 -6.27
N TYR A 499 37.43 -0.73 -5.02
CA TYR A 499 37.04 0.03 -3.83
C TYR A 499 38.22 0.75 -3.16
N ARG A 500 39.46 0.46 -3.59
CA ARG A 500 40.67 1.05 -2.99
C ARG A 500 40.76 2.54 -3.24
N ASP A 501 40.38 2.98 -4.43
CA ASP A 501 40.41 4.40 -4.81
C ASP A 501 39.37 5.22 -4.05
N SER A 502 38.30 4.58 -3.55
CA SER A 502 37.27 5.20 -2.73
C SER A 502 37.59 5.18 -1.23
N ALA A 503 38.66 4.50 -0.81
CA ALA A 503 39.09 4.43 0.58
C ALA A 503 39.94 5.66 0.93
N GLU A 504 39.32 6.65 1.59
CA GLU A 504 39.96 7.91 1.96
C GLU A 504 40.40 7.92 3.44
N ASP A 505 41.60 8.43 3.72
CA ASP A 505 42.15 8.59 5.07
C ASP A 505 41.35 9.55 5.95
N GLN A 506 40.80 10.59 5.36
CA GLN A 506 39.88 11.51 6.01
C GLN A 506 38.78 11.87 5.02
N PHE A 507 37.54 11.55 5.40
CA PHE A 507 36.36 11.89 4.63
C PHE A 507 36.06 13.39 4.73
N GLY A 508 35.61 13.97 3.62
CA GLY A 508 35.29 15.40 3.52
C GLY A 508 34.23 15.86 4.54
N SER A 509 34.31 17.13 4.94
CA SER A 509 33.33 17.73 5.86
C SER A 509 31.90 17.66 5.32
N GLY A 510 31.71 17.77 4.01
CA GLY A 510 30.41 17.65 3.37
C GLY A 510 29.72 16.30 3.62
N VAL A 511 30.46 15.19 3.60
CA VAL A 511 29.94 13.84 3.86
C VAL A 511 29.35 13.75 5.27
N ARG A 512 29.96 14.41 6.27
CA ARG A 512 29.43 14.49 7.64
C ARG A 512 28.07 15.16 7.69
N PHE A 513 27.95 16.30 7.03
CA PHE A 513 26.70 17.06 6.97
C PHE A 513 25.62 16.26 6.25
N PHE A 514 25.93 15.69 5.09
CA PHE A 514 24.98 14.86 4.34
C PHE A 514 24.49 13.66 5.16
N TYR A 515 25.40 12.94 5.84
CA TYR A 515 25.03 11.82 6.68
C TYR A 515 24.07 12.23 7.82
N CYS A 516 24.46 13.20 8.65
CA CYS A 516 23.67 13.51 9.85
C CYS A 516 22.41 14.32 9.53
N HIS A 517 22.47 15.29 8.61
CA HIS A 517 21.30 16.05 8.20
C HIS A 517 20.32 15.19 7.43
N GLY A 518 20.80 14.30 6.56
CA GLY A 518 19.97 13.34 5.85
C GLY A 518 19.19 12.44 6.81
N LEU A 519 19.87 11.83 7.80
CA LEU A 519 19.21 11.00 8.82
C LEU A 519 18.23 11.81 9.68
N ALA A 520 18.61 13.01 10.10
CA ALA A 520 17.75 13.88 10.90
C ALA A 520 16.47 14.25 10.15
N ILE A 521 16.58 14.65 8.88
CA ILE A 521 15.46 14.98 8.01
C ILE A 521 14.59 13.75 7.75
N ALA A 522 15.20 12.59 7.52
CA ALA A 522 14.48 11.33 7.33
C ALA A 522 13.62 11.00 8.57
N LEU A 523 14.22 11.02 9.76
CA LEU A 523 13.55 10.70 11.01
C LEU A 523 12.47 11.75 11.38
N LEU A 524 12.74 13.03 11.11
CA LEU A 524 11.77 14.12 11.30
C LEU A 524 10.56 13.97 10.36
N SER A 525 10.81 13.57 9.12
CA SER A 525 9.76 13.33 8.12
C SER A 525 8.92 12.10 8.50
N MET A 526 9.53 11.03 9.01
CA MET A 526 8.80 9.91 9.62
C MET A 526 7.96 10.35 10.82
N ALA A 527 8.44 11.28 11.65
CA ALA A 527 7.65 11.86 12.73
C ALA A 527 6.39 12.58 12.19
N ALA A 528 6.52 13.33 11.09
CA ALA A 528 5.41 14.01 10.43
C ALA A 528 4.41 13.02 9.80
N ILE A 529 4.91 11.95 9.19
CA ILE A 529 4.08 10.84 8.66
C ILE A 529 3.28 10.21 9.81
N SER A 530 3.95 9.82 10.89
CA SER A 530 3.31 9.26 12.09
C SER A 530 2.28 10.22 12.66
N PHE A 531 2.61 11.51 12.82
CA PHE A 531 1.70 12.55 13.30
C PHE A 531 0.40 12.67 12.48
N SER A 532 0.50 12.49 11.16
CA SER A 532 -0.65 12.57 10.26
C SER A 532 -1.69 11.46 10.50
N HIS A 533 -1.26 10.28 10.94
CA HIS A 533 -2.12 9.13 11.27
C HIS A 533 -2.79 9.25 12.63
N GLU A 534 -4.00 8.71 12.75
CA GLU A 534 -4.62 8.45 14.04
C GLU A 534 -4.40 7.00 14.46
N HIS A 535 -3.88 6.81 15.67
CA HIS A 535 -3.55 5.50 16.23
C HIS A 535 -4.53 5.16 17.35
N LYS A 536 -4.78 3.87 17.56
CA LYS A 536 -5.56 3.35 18.68
C LYS A 536 -4.90 3.76 20.00
N LYS A 537 -5.72 4.18 20.97
CA LYS A 537 -5.27 4.63 22.30
C LYS A 537 -5.77 3.64 23.35
N PRO A 538 -4.97 2.60 23.70
CA PRO A 538 -5.34 1.74 24.81
C PRO A 538 -5.32 2.54 26.12
N PRO A 539 -6.20 2.22 27.09
CA PRO A 539 -6.34 2.99 28.32
C PRO A 539 -5.09 2.93 29.22
N THR A 540 -4.33 1.84 29.13
CA THR A 540 -3.13 1.59 29.96
C THR A 540 -1.82 1.84 29.20
N LEU A 541 -1.83 2.73 28.20
CA LEU A 541 -0.64 3.08 27.41
C LEU A 541 0.45 3.74 28.26
N ARG A 542 1.72 3.29 28.17
CA ARG A 542 2.82 3.83 28.99
C ARG A 542 3.21 5.26 28.62
N LEU A 543 3.37 5.58 27.34
CA LEU A 543 3.67 6.94 26.88
C LEU A 543 2.70 7.38 25.78
N HIS A 544 2.16 8.57 25.95
CA HIS A 544 1.38 9.21 24.90
C HIS A 544 2.23 9.49 23.66
N LYS A 545 1.60 9.34 22.48
CA LYS A 545 2.21 9.56 21.17
C LYS A 545 2.98 10.88 21.07
N ASN A 546 2.41 11.97 21.56
CA ASN A 546 3.05 13.30 21.47
C ASN A 546 4.40 13.34 22.20
N THR A 547 4.52 12.66 23.35
CA THR A 547 5.77 12.57 24.10
C THR A 547 6.81 11.75 23.35
N ARG A 548 6.40 10.65 22.71
CA ARG A 548 7.30 9.81 21.90
C ARG A 548 7.81 10.56 20.66
N LEU A 549 6.91 11.27 19.97
CA LEU A 549 7.28 12.13 18.84
C LEU A 549 8.17 13.30 19.27
N ALA A 550 7.94 13.89 20.45
CA ALA A 550 8.82 14.93 20.99
C ALA A 550 10.25 14.38 21.23
N ASN A 551 10.38 13.18 21.81
CA ASN A 551 11.68 12.51 21.94
C ASN A 551 12.37 12.29 20.58
N ARG A 552 11.61 11.87 19.57
CA ARG A 552 12.11 11.72 18.20
C ARG A 552 12.64 13.04 17.64
N ILE A 553 11.91 14.14 17.83
CA ILE A 553 12.33 15.49 17.41
C ILE A 553 13.62 15.93 18.14
N VAL A 554 13.75 15.66 19.44
CA VAL A 554 14.98 15.95 20.20
C VAL A 554 16.17 15.18 19.62
N ALA A 555 16.01 13.90 19.30
CA ALA A 555 17.06 13.12 18.64
C ALA A 555 17.46 13.70 17.28
N CYS A 556 16.49 14.15 16.47
CA CYS A 556 16.74 14.86 15.21
C CYS A 556 17.57 16.14 15.42
N PHE A 557 17.26 16.95 16.45
CA PHE A 557 18.04 18.15 16.77
C PHE A 557 19.49 17.82 17.13
N ILE A 558 19.71 16.76 17.91
CA ILE A 558 21.08 16.30 18.24
C ILE A 558 21.82 15.90 16.96
N MET A 559 21.20 15.10 16.10
CA MET A 559 21.78 14.69 14.80
C MET A 559 22.09 15.91 13.91
N PHE A 560 21.27 16.95 13.94
CA PHE A 560 21.48 18.15 13.11
C PHE A 560 22.75 18.93 13.48
N PHE A 561 23.09 18.96 14.78
CA PHE A 561 24.27 19.66 15.29
C PHE A 561 25.52 18.79 15.37
N LEU A 562 25.37 17.46 15.28
CA LEU A 562 26.47 16.49 15.37
C LEU A 562 27.60 16.72 14.35
N PRO A 563 27.37 17.12 13.08
CA PRO A 563 28.43 17.39 12.11
C PRO A 563 29.43 18.47 12.53
N MET A 564 29.07 19.37 13.46
CA MET A 564 29.95 20.43 13.96
C MET A 564 31.08 19.87 14.85
N ALA A 565 30.97 18.63 15.31
CA ALA A 565 32.02 17.94 16.05
C ALA A 565 33.11 17.41 15.10
N HIS A 566 34.11 18.25 14.82
CA HIS A 566 35.18 17.93 13.85
C HIS A 566 36.11 16.78 14.27
N SER A 567 36.16 16.44 15.56
CA SER A 567 37.05 15.40 16.09
C SER A 567 36.53 13.97 15.97
N LEU A 568 35.27 13.78 15.54
CA LEU A 568 34.67 12.45 15.46
C LEU A 568 35.20 11.68 14.25
N ARG A 569 35.64 10.44 14.49
CA ARG A 569 35.95 9.47 13.43
C ARG A 569 34.65 8.91 12.85
N SER A 570 34.71 8.30 11.68
CA SER A 570 33.59 7.68 10.97
C SER A 570 32.89 6.62 11.84
N LEU A 571 33.64 5.76 12.54
CA LEU A 571 33.07 4.75 13.42
C LEU A 571 32.33 5.39 14.60
N ASP A 572 32.89 6.44 15.19
CA ASP A 572 32.28 7.15 16.31
C ASP A 572 30.98 7.83 15.84
N LEU A 573 31.00 8.44 14.65
CA LEU A 573 29.84 9.11 14.06
C LEU A 573 28.69 8.14 13.78
N ILE A 574 28.98 7.01 13.11
CA ILE A 574 27.99 5.95 12.83
C ILE A 574 27.44 5.36 14.13
N SER A 575 28.29 5.15 15.13
CA SER A 575 27.87 4.58 16.42
C SER A 575 26.95 5.52 17.19
N ILE A 576 27.22 6.83 17.19
CA ILE A 576 26.39 7.84 17.87
C ILE A 576 25.02 7.95 17.19
N THR A 577 24.97 8.06 15.85
CA THR A 577 23.71 8.15 15.11
C THR A 577 22.86 6.88 15.24
N LEU A 578 23.51 5.71 15.24
CA LEU A 578 22.86 4.43 15.51
C LEU A 578 22.31 4.37 16.93
N GLY A 579 23.12 4.75 17.93
CA GLY A 579 22.70 4.81 19.32
C GLY A 579 21.48 5.70 19.53
N LEU A 580 21.45 6.88 18.91
CA LEU A 580 20.29 7.78 18.93
C LEU A 580 19.06 7.15 18.25
N SER A 581 19.25 6.43 17.14
CA SER A 581 18.15 5.78 16.41
C SER A 581 17.56 4.60 17.18
N ILE A 582 18.42 3.78 17.79
CA ILE A 582 18.02 2.68 18.69
C ILE A 582 17.34 3.24 19.92
N TRP A 583 17.84 4.34 20.51
CA TRP A 583 17.18 5.02 21.62
C TRP A 583 15.75 5.44 21.26
N VAL A 584 15.57 6.06 20.10
CA VAL A 584 14.23 6.42 19.60
C VAL A 584 13.35 5.17 19.46
N LEU A 585 13.86 4.10 18.86
CA LEU A 585 13.12 2.84 18.71
C LEU A 585 12.70 2.26 20.07
N ILE A 586 13.61 2.21 21.04
CA ILE A 586 13.33 1.69 22.40
C ILE A 586 12.23 2.53 23.07
N VAL A 587 12.33 3.87 23.03
CA VAL A 587 11.32 4.76 23.62
C VAL A 587 9.96 4.60 22.92
N GLU A 588 9.94 4.38 21.61
CA GLU A 588 8.71 4.14 20.86
C GLU A 588 8.06 2.79 21.21
N LEU A 589 8.84 1.71 21.21
CA LEU A 589 8.36 0.36 21.56
C LEU A 589 7.87 0.32 23.01
N TRP A 590 8.69 0.81 23.95
CA TRP A 590 8.33 0.89 25.36
C TRP A 590 7.11 1.77 25.56
N GLY A 591 7.06 2.93 24.91
CA GLY A 591 5.93 3.84 25.03
C GLY A 591 4.64 3.35 24.37
N LYS A 592 4.71 2.44 23.40
CA LYS A 592 3.56 1.82 22.73
C LYS A 592 2.98 0.64 23.50
N SER A 593 3.78 0.02 24.37
CA SER A 593 3.32 -1.05 25.26
C SER A 593 2.34 -0.55 26.33
N CYS A 594 1.56 -1.48 26.88
CA CYS A 594 0.66 -1.20 28.01
C CYS A 594 1.40 -1.41 29.35
N THR A 595 0.90 -0.81 30.44
CA THR A 595 1.46 -1.03 31.79
C THR A 595 1.35 -2.48 32.23
N ASP A 596 0.29 -3.16 31.79
CA ASP A 596 -0.06 -4.52 32.21
C ASP A 596 0.60 -5.60 31.34
N ASP A 597 1.40 -5.18 30.37
CA ASP A 597 2.14 -6.05 29.46
C ASP A 597 3.63 -5.98 29.82
N PRO A 598 4.29 -7.08 30.25
CA PRO A 598 5.71 -7.03 30.56
C PRO A 598 6.51 -6.68 29.30
N PHE A 599 7.54 -5.82 29.44
CA PHE A 599 8.38 -5.43 28.31
C PHE A 599 9.38 -6.52 27.90
N ILE A 600 9.69 -7.42 28.83
CA ILE A 600 10.59 -8.56 28.65
C ILE A 600 9.86 -9.78 29.22
N GLY A 601 9.72 -10.82 28.41
CA GLY A 601 9.03 -12.06 28.77
C GLY A 601 7.62 -12.15 28.19
N GLU A 602 7.04 -13.34 28.31
CA GLU A 602 5.64 -13.56 27.95
C GLU A 602 4.73 -12.98 29.03
N LYS A 603 3.58 -12.47 28.61
CA LYS A 603 2.52 -12.13 29.55
C LYS A 603 2.09 -13.42 30.23
N ASP A 604 2.29 -13.52 31.55
CA ASP A 604 1.75 -14.62 32.36
C ASP A 604 0.28 -14.80 31.98
N GLY A 605 -0.05 -15.99 31.49
CA GLY A 605 -1.29 -16.28 30.77
C GLY A 605 -2.48 -15.59 31.43
N CYS A 606 -3.10 -14.67 30.69
CA CYS A 606 -4.31 -14.00 31.14
C CYS A 606 -5.35 -15.09 31.43
N CYS A 607 -5.55 -15.45 32.70
CA CYS A 607 -6.63 -16.32 33.12
C CYS A 607 -7.92 -15.54 32.90
N ILE A 608 -8.50 -15.65 31.71
CA ILE A 608 -9.85 -15.16 31.45
C ILE A 608 -10.79 -16.15 32.13
N THR A 609 -11.20 -15.83 33.35
CA THR A 609 -12.19 -16.61 34.09
C THR A 609 -13.58 -16.28 33.53
N TYR A 610 -14.11 -17.19 32.71
CA TYR A 610 -15.49 -17.08 32.21
C TYR A 610 -16.46 -17.58 33.30
N HIS A 611 -17.29 -16.69 33.85
CA HIS A 611 -18.38 -17.07 34.74
C HIS A 611 -19.62 -17.39 33.90
N ALA A 612 -20.01 -18.67 33.86
CA ALA A 612 -21.23 -19.13 33.22
C ALA A 612 -22.18 -19.74 34.25
N ASN A 613 -23.49 -19.47 34.12
CA ASN A 613 -24.51 -19.98 35.03
C ASN A 613 -25.00 -21.35 34.52
N CYS A 614 -24.49 -22.45 35.10
CA CYS A 614 -24.86 -23.81 34.69
C CYS A 614 -25.78 -24.48 35.73
N LYS A 615 -26.79 -25.23 35.26
CA LYS A 615 -27.61 -26.08 36.13
C LYS A 615 -26.77 -27.24 36.66
N LYS A 616 -27.01 -27.63 37.93
CA LYS A 616 -26.24 -28.65 38.65
C LYS A 616 -26.22 -30.02 37.95
N ASP A 617 -27.24 -30.32 37.15
CA ASP A 617 -27.35 -31.58 36.39
C ASP A 617 -26.50 -31.60 35.10
N ASP A 618 -26.31 -30.44 34.45
CA ASP A 618 -25.45 -30.33 33.26
C ASP A 618 -23.97 -30.47 33.63
N LEU A 619 -23.58 -29.94 34.79
CA LEU A 619 -22.25 -30.10 35.37
C LEU A 619 -21.91 -31.57 35.69
N LYS A 620 -22.88 -32.34 36.20
CA LYS A 620 -22.69 -33.78 36.47
C LYS A 620 -22.52 -34.58 35.17
N ARG A 621 -23.17 -34.18 34.07
CA ARG A 621 -23.00 -34.83 32.76
C ARG A 621 -21.61 -34.59 32.17
N VAL A 622 -21.10 -33.36 32.29
CA VAL A 622 -19.76 -32.99 31.80
C VAL A 622 -18.65 -33.69 32.59
N ASN A 623 -18.80 -33.83 33.90
CA ASN A 623 -17.79 -34.51 34.73
C ASN A 623 -17.74 -36.03 34.50
N ASN A 624 -18.84 -36.63 34.00
CA ASN A 624 -18.89 -38.04 33.61
C ASN A 624 -18.35 -38.29 32.19
N SER A 625 -18.31 -37.28 31.32
CA SER A 625 -17.72 -37.39 29.99
C SER A 625 -16.21 -37.20 30.06
N ASN A 626 -15.51 -38.31 30.27
CA ASN A 626 -14.07 -38.36 30.44
C ASN A 626 -13.32 -38.08 29.11
N ARG A 627 -13.19 -36.80 28.70
CA ARG A 627 -12.29 -36.42 27.59
C ARG A 627 -11.69 -35.03 27.79
N LYS A 628 -10.39 -35.06 28.11
CA LYS A 628 -9.44 -33.94 28.30
C LYS A 628 -9.76 -33.00 29.48
N GLN A 629 -9.01 -33.21 30.56
CA GLN A 629 -8.84 -32.29 31.68
C GLN A 629 -8.50 -30.88 31.17
N MET A 630 -9.50 -30.01 31.07
CA MET A 630 -9.29 -28.58 31.26
C MET A 630 -9.17 -28.37 32.77
N ASN A 631 -8.10 -27.75 33.23
CA ASN A 631 -7.96 -27.31 34.62
C ASN A 631 -8.97 -26.17 34.88
N SER A 632 -10.23 -26.51 35.15
CA SER A 632 -11.24 -25.56 35.62
C SER A 632 -11.47 -25.77 37.11
N GLU A 633 -11.05 -24.82 37.94
CA GLU A 633 -11.46 -24.76 39.35
C GLU A 633 -12.96 -24.41 39.42
N VAL A 634 -13.72 -25.25 40.11
CA VAL A 634 -15.15 -25.05 40.33
C VAL A 634 -15.35 -24.43 41.71
N LEU A 635 -15.79 -23.18 41.76
CA LEU A 635 -16.16 -22.47 42.99
C LEU A 635 -17.69 -22.32 43.04
N GLU A 636 -18.32 -22.79 44.12
CA GLU A 636 -19.75 -22.51 44.36
C GLU A 636 -19.91 -21.03 44.75
N LEU A 637 -20.61 -20.25 43.92
CA LEU A 637 -20.93 -18.85 44.21
C LEU A 637 -21.81 -18.75 45.45
N GLY A 638 -21.41 -17.87 46.38
CA GLY A 638 -22.21 -17.55 47.55
C GLY A 638 -23.54 -16.90 47.16
N ARG A 639 -24.57 -17.06 48.01
CA ARG A 639 -25.96 -16.62 47.78
C ARG A 639 -26.15 -15.11 47.50
N GLY A 640 -25.08 -14.31 47.50
CA GLY A 640 -25.09 -12.85 47.30
C GLY A 640 -24.34 -12.35 46.06
N ASP A 641 -23.62 -13.20 45.33
CA ASP A 641 -22.80 -12.74 44.20
C ASP A 641 -23.62 -12.70 42.91
N LYS A 642 -23.74 -11.50 42.31
CA LYS A 642 -24.43 -11.31 41.03
C LYS A 642 -23.44 -11.42 39.87
N SER A 643 -23.69 -12.36 38.97
CA SER A 643 -23.05 -12.41 37.65
C SER A 643 -23.68 -11.38 36.71
N ALA A 644 -22.87 -10.72 35.89
CA ALA A 644 -23.38 -9.95 34.75
C ALA A 644 -24.11 -10.89 33.78
N VAL A 645 -25.32 -10.51 33.37
CA VAL A 645 -26.05 -11.14 32.26
C VAL A 645 -25.51 -10.61 30.94
#